data_AF-A7RP84-F1
#
_entry.id   AF-A7RP84-F1
#
_cell.length_a   1.000
_cell.length_b   1.000
_cell.length_c   1.000
_cell.angle_alpha   90.00
_cell.angle_beta   90.00
_cell.angle_gamma   90.00
#
_symmetry.space_group_name_H-M   'P 1'
#
loop_
_entity.id
_entity.type
_entity.pdbx_description
1 polymer ?
#
loop_
_entity_poly.entity_id
_entity_poly.type
_entity_poly.pdbx_seq_one_letter_code
_entity_poly.pdbx_strand_id
1 'polypeptide(L)'
;CPICSRPFKSPKILPCLHTYCSDCVKEIVRSRLGKLTLQCPKCPRSVDIPDPFTPDTLPFSLYHRRLLDLRLLENPQDSSASCGSCDSKSPLVCYCFHCGEFLCTDHEDQTLEFLCNDCNSCICQKCALTSHKGHFFTSMTEATEARRPELLERVKSLKLKFPVCERQVKRTSEAILLLEKQVNLVRQEIRAKTELIIETLKSHEQRMMAKLDNIHKESYRKYIAQKKLFEGQVTQLNECIDFSQSVLQRNLNSEILQTYPLLIRRCEELDRLVTESVTKSPESVTISFAVDHKLLEQIQNSRLGTIHVTATDINCCTVEGKGLQEGYPGHASQFTVATGSSTGRMCYAKGDCVTVRISDPKGKLLSNDIDDRRDGRYNVTFTPQSLGYHSVSVFVNNNPIKNSPFTVDVRERYQLKQVFSAVGGSPEQFQQPRAVAASLNGELAVADSGNHRIQLFDCQGKQLKYLRQFGSAGTHKGGMRWPSGVTFDSENNILISDTENNRIQIFSKHKDIVLAFGQTELENPQGICVNDKGHIAVCSGGQNPGVKIYSEDGKFLKHFNNPENGRFPAYLTYNSGRYFVSYSDGSVVKVFDTNGSFLYCIGMRDGDPHGDYRPRGLAIDMDNHLLVSDRTGLGIQIFTLDGRFI
;
A
#
# COMPACT_ATOMS: atom_id res chain seq x y z
N CYS A 1 -51.22 -13.51 37.14
CA CYS A 1 -50.04 -14.40 37.22
C CYS A 1 -49.61 -14.81 35.82
N PRO A 2 -48.32 -14.74 35.46
CA PRO A 2 -47.83 -15.08 34.12
C PRO A 2 -47.97 -16.56 33.72
N ILE A 3 -48.21 -17.46 34.68
CA ILE A 3 -48.30 -18.91 34.42
C ILE A 3 -49.77 -19.30 34.17
N CYS A 4 -50.66 -19.05 35.13
CA CYS A 4 -52.07 -19.43 35.00
C CYS A 4 -52.95 -18.38 34.32
N SER A 5 -52.39 -17.22 33.95
CA SER A 5 -53.11 -16.07 33.38
C SER A 5 -54.30 -15.54 34.20
N ARG A 6 -54.45 -15.98 35.45
CA ARG A 6 -55.48 -15.56 36.41
C ARG A 6 -54.96 -14.52 37.40
N PRO A 7 -55.84 -13.83 38.15
CA PRO A 7 -55.44 -12.98 39.27
C PRO A 7 -54.53 -13.74 40.23
N PHE A 8 -53.59 -13.04 40.87
CA PHE A 8 -52.66 -13.71 41.78
C PHE A 8 -53.40 -14.31 42.97
N LYS A 9 -53.10 -15.58 43.28
CA LYS A 9 -53.53 -16.26 44.50
C LYS A 9 -52.27 -16.57 45.31
N SER A 10 -52.17 -16.02 46.51
CA SER A 10 -50.98 -16.15 47.39
C SER A 10 -49.65 -15.90 46.64
N PRO A 11 -49.39 -14.66 46.18
CA PRO A 11 -48.24 -14.35 45.33
C PRO A 11 -46.89 -14.49 46.07
N LYS A 12 -45.99 -15.31 45.51
CA LYS A 12 -44.62 -15.55 46.00
C LYS A 12 -43.59 -14.88 45.10
N ILE A 13 -42.57 -14.26 45.69
CA ILE A 13 -41.44 -13.64 44.98
C ILE A 13 -40.26 -14.62 44.97
N LEU A 14 -39.71 -14.88 43.77
CA LEU A 14 -38.47 -15.63 43.62
C LEU A 14 -37.24 -14.73 43.83
N PRO A 15 -36.06 -15.27 44.18
CA PRO A 15 -34.77 -14.55 44.20
C PRO A 15 -34.39 -13.80 42.90
N CYS A 16 -34.98 -14.16 41.75
CA CYS A 16 -34.85 -13.40 40.51
C CYS A 16 -35.81 -12.21 40.40
N LEU A 17 -36.55 -11.89 41.47
CA LEU A 17 -37.55 -10.84 41.64
C LEU A 17 -38.85 -10.99 40.83
N HIS A 18 -39.03 -12.11 40.12
CA HIS A 18 -40.30 -12.44 39.46
C HIS A 18 -41.32 -13.03 40.45
N THR A 19 -42.60 -12.68 40.26
CA THR A 19 -43.70 -13.08 41.15
C THR A 19 -44.68 -14.04 40.47
N TYR A 20 -45.07 -15.10 41.17
CA TYR A 20 -45.98 -16.15 40.70
C TYR A 20 -46.98 -16.57 41.81
N CYS A 21 -48.08 -17.24 41.47
CA CYS A 21 -48.98 -17.80 42.50
C CYS A 21 -48.27 -18.96 43.23
N SER A 22 -48.52 -19.16 44.53
CA SER A 22 -47.95 -20.28 45.29
C SER A 22 -48.26 -21.63 44.61
N ASP A 23 -49.52 -21.83 44.18
CA ASP A 23 -49.93 -23.06 43.49
C ASP A 23 -49.18 -23.28 42.16
N CYS A 24 -48.97 -22.21 41.39
CA CYS A 24 -48.22 -22.30 40.13
C CYS A 24 -46.74 -22.64 40.37
N VAL A 25 -46.14 -22.14 41.46
CA VAL A 25 -44.78 -22.53 41.84
C VAL A 25 -44.75 -24.00 42.28
N LYS A 26 -45.73 -24.44 43.09
CA LYS A 26 -45.90 -25.85 43.51
C LYS A 26 -46.00 -26.79 42.30
N GLU A 27 -46.77 -26.44 41.27
CA GLU A 27 -46.91 -27.22 40.04
C GLU A 27 -45.61 -27.32 39.23
N ILE A 28 -44.86 -26.21 39.09
CA ILE A 28 -43.57 -26.22 38.37
C ILE A 28 -42.54 -27.09 39.10
N VAL A 29 -42.54 -27.08 40.43
CA VAL A 29 -41.64 -27.91 41.22
C VAL A 29 -42.04 -29.39 41.15
N ARG A 30 -43.34 -29.72 41.26
CA ARG A 30 -43.85 -31.10 41.17
C ARG A 30 -43.60 -31.74 39.81
N SER A 31 -43.69 -30.97 38.72
CA SER A 31 -43.46 -31.49 37.36
C SER A 31 -41.99 -31.84 37.05
N ARG A 32 -41.04 -31.48 37.91
CA ARG A 32 -39.58 -31.66 37.68
C ARG A 32 -38.90 -32.76 38.52
N LEU A 33 -39.65 -33.75 39.02
CA LEU A 33 -39.09 -35.00 39.59
C LEU A 33 -37.96 -34.78 40.63
N GLY A 34 -38.20 -33.95 41.65
CA GLY A 34 -37.32 -33.88 42.84
C GLY A 34 -36.04 -33.03 42.70
N LYS A 35 -35.87 -32.22 41.65
CA LYS A 35 -34.79 -31.23 41.61
C LYS A 35 -35.12 -30.01 42.49
N LEU A 36 -34.21 -29.65 43.40
CA LEU A 36 -34.26 -28.48 44.29
C LEU A 36 -34.19 -27.12 43.57
N THR A 37 -34.13 -27.10 42.23
CA THR A 37 -33.87 -25.89 41.44
C THR A 37 -34.99 -25.62 40.42
N LEU A 38 -35.55 -24.42 40.50
CA LEU A 38 -36.58 -23.90 39.60
C LEU A 38 -35.95 -22.95 38.59
N GLN A 39 -36.13 -23.20 37.30
CA GLN A 39 -35.86 -22.18 36.30
C GLN A 39 -37.03 -21.22 36.19
N CYS A 40 -36.75 -19.94 36.35
CA CYS A 40 -37.76 -18.91 36.25
C CYS A 40 -38.36 -18.87 34.83
N PRO A 41 -39.70 -18.92 34.67
CA PRO A 41 -40.34 -18.83 33.34
C PRO A 41 -40.06 -17.53 32.57
N LYS A 42 -39.61 -16.47 33.26
CA LYS A 42 -39.35 -15.14 32.66
C LYS A 42 -37.88 -14.81 32.44
N CYS A 43 -36.94 -15.53 33.05
CA CYS A 43 -35.53 -15.22 32.94
C CYS A 43 -34.66 -16.47 33.04
N PRO A 44 -33.44 -16.46 32.50
CA PRO A 44 -32.58 -17.64 32.45
C PRO A 44 -32.03 -18.07 33.83
N ARG A 45 -32.40 -17.38 34.91
CA ARG A 45 -31.89 -17.66 36.26
C ARG A 45 -32.53 -18.92 36.84
N SER A 46 -31.67 -19.89 37.19
CA SER A 46 -32.02 -20.99 38.09
C SER A 46 -32.06 -20.48 39.52
N VAL A 47 -33.08 -20.90 40.25
CA VAL A 47 -33.39 -20.50 41.62
C VAL A 47 -33.45 -21.74 42.48
N ASP A 48 -32.68 -21.77 43.56
CA ASP A 48 -32.77 -22.85 44.54
C ASP A 48 -33.98 -22.62 45.45
N ILE A 49 -34.79 -23.66 45.63
CA ILE A 49 -35.93 -23.65 46.54
C ILE A 49 -35.55 -24.53 47.74
N PRO A 50 -35.47 -23.96 48.96
CA PRO A 50 -34.99 -24.67 50.15
C PRO A 50 -35.75 -25.96 50.49
N ASP A 51 -37.04 -26.03 50.16
CA ASP A 51 -37.87 -27.23 50.30
C ASP A 51 -38.90 -27.33 49.15
N PRO A 52 -38.86 -28.39 48.31
CA PRO A 52 -39.82 -28.62 47.21
C PRO A 52 -41.28 -28.78 47.65
N PHE A 53 -41.51 -29.15 48.91
CA PHE A 53 -42.84 -29.47 49.44
C PHE A 53 -43.49 -28.29 50.17
N THR A 54 -42.71 -27.26 50.55
CA THR A 54 -43.22 -26.04 51.20
C THR A 54 -42.66 -24.75 50.57
N PRO A 55 -43.06 -24.38 49.33
CA PRO A 55 -42.77 -23.06 48.76
C PRO A 55 -43.45 -21.90 49.51
N ASP A 56 -44.17 -22.21 50.59
CA ASP A 56 -44.70 -21.26 51.54
C ASP A 56 -43.58 -20.52 52.31
N THR A 57 -42.33 -21.00 52.29
CA THR A 57 -41.14 -20.32 52.82
C THR A 57 -40.64 -19.16 51.94
N LEU A 58 -41.02 -19.10 50.67
CA LEU A 58 -40.67 -17.96 49.80
C LEU A 58 -41.39 -16.69 50.29
N PRO A 59 -40.76 -15.51 50.20
CA PRO A 59 -41.40 -14.27 50.63
C PRO A 59 -42.63 -13.97 49.77
N PHE A 60 -43.72 -13.53 50.40
CA PHE A 60 -44.89 -13.04 49.69
C PHE A 60 -44.66 -11.59 49.21
N SER A 61 -45.31 -11.21 48.11
CA SER A 61 -45.29 -9.82 47.66
C SER A 61 -46.38 -9.00 48.33
N LEU A 62 -46.01 -8.16 49.30
CA LEU A 62 -46.92 -7.18 49.93
C LEU A 62 -47.57 -6.26 48.89
N TYR A 63 -46.81 -5.87 47.85
CA TYR A 63 -47.32 -5.09 46.73
C TYR A 63 -48.47 -5.80 45.99
N HIS A 64 -48.25 -7.04 45.54
CA HIS A 64 -49.29 -7.76 44.79
C HIS A 64 -50.49 -8.11 45.66
N ARG A 65 -50.30 -8.35 46.97
CA ARG A 65 -51.43 -8.59 47.88
C ARG A 65 -52.24 -7.32 48.14
N ARG A 66 -51.60 -6.16 48.32
CA ARG A 66 -52.30 -4.86 48.38
C ARG A 66 -53.14 -4.59 47.12
N LEU A 67 -52.65 -4.99 45.94
CA LEU A 67 -53.45 -4.90 44.70
C LEU A 67 -54.67 -5.84 44.68
N LEU A 68 -54.60 -6.99 45.36
CA LEU A 68 -55.75 -7.87 45.54
C LEU A 68 -56.78 -7.24 46.51
N ASP A 69 -56.31 -6.54 47.54
CA ASP A 69 -57.18 -5.79 48.46
C ASP A 69 -57.94 -4.66 47.76
N LEU A 70 -57.27 -3.90 46.88
CA LEU A 70 -57.93 -2.90 46.03
C LEU A 70 -59.08 -3.51 45.21
N ARG A 71 -58.87 -4.71 44.66
CA ARG A 71 -59.88 -5.40 43.86
C ARG A 71 -61.06 -5.90 44.69
N LEU A 72 -60.84 -6.26 45.95
CA LEU A 72 -61.90 -6.70 46.87
C LEU A 72 -62.79 -5.54 47.31
N LEU A 73 -62.25 -4.32 47.40
CA LEU A 73 -63.06 -3.12 47.62
C LEU A 73 -64.06 -2.86 46.48
N GLU A 74 -63.73 -3.23 45.24
CA GLU A 74 -64.62 -3.10 44.09
C GLU A 74 -65.70 -4.18 44.04
N ASN A 75 -65.51 -5.33 44.71
CA ASN A 75 -66.46 -6.46 44.74
C ASN A 75 -66.50 -7.12 46.14
N PRO A 76 -67.32 -6.59 47.08
CA PRO A 76 -67.25 -6.92 48.52
C PRO A 76 -67.79 -8.29 48.95
N GLN A 77 -68.17 -9.17 48.02
CA GLN A 77 -69.00 -10.35 48.32
C GLN A 77 -68.27 -11.47 49.11
N ASP A 78 -66.96 -11.36 49.39
CA ASP A 78 -66.11 -12.52 49.75
C ASP A 78 -65.05 -12.29 50.86
N SER A 79 -65.22 -11.39 51.84
CA SER A 79 -64.38 -11.49 53.07
C SER A 79 -64.94 -10.84 54.34
N SER A 80 -64.50 -11.35 55.50
CA SER A 80 -64.97 -11.03 56.86
C SER A 80 -63.90 -10.45 57.79
N ALA A 81 -62.70 -10.11 57.28
CA ALA A 81 -61.60 -9.63 58.11
C ALA A 81 -61.85 -8.16 58.54
N SER A 82 -61.37 -7.78 59.73
CA SER A 82 -61.44 -6.39 60.23
C SER A 82 -60.08 -5.95 60.73
N CYS A 83 -59.71 -4.70 60.48
CA CYS A 83 -58.50 -4.13 61.04
C CYS A 83 -58.65 -3.99 62.57
N GLY A 84 -57.74 -4.54 63.36
CA GLY A 84 -57.79 -4.37 64.83
C GLY A 84 -57.28 -3.00 65.30
N SER A 85 -56.65 -2.21 64.42
CA SER A 85 -56.13 -0.87 64.74
C SER A 85 -57.10 0.26 64.40
N CYS A 86 -58.16 0.00 63.62
CA CYS A 86 -59.24 0.96 63.38
C CYS A 86 -60.58 0.25 63.25
N ASP A 87 -61.66 0.79 63.80
CA ASP A 87 -63.00 0.16 63.86
C ASP A 87 -63.71 -0.04 62.49
N SER A 88 -62.99 0.14 61.38
CA SER A 88 -63.48 -0.05 60.02
C SER A 88 -63.59 -1.55 59.66
N LYS A 89 -64.82 -1.99 59.38
CA LYS A 89 -65.13 -3.31 58.80
C LYS A 89 -65.04 -3.23 57.28
N SER A 90 -63.85 -3.39 56.74
CA SER A 90 -63.63 -3.49 55.29
C SER A 90 -63.21 -4.92 54.91
N PRO A 91 -63.64 -5.45 53.77
CA PRO A 91 -63.16 -6.74 53.28
C PRO A 91 -61.68 -6.64 52.89
N LEU A 92 -60.78 -7.23 53.68
CA LEU A 92 -59.31 -7.11 53.52
C LEU A 92 -58.63 -8.50 53.53
N VAL A 93 -57.55 -8.64 52.77
CA VAL A 93 -56.60 -9.78 52.73
C VAL A 93 -55.33 -9.45 53.49
N CYS A 94 -54.79 -8.23 53.38
CA CYS A 94 -53.56 -7.87 54.09
C CYS A 94 -53.27 -6.39 54.29
N TYR A 95 -54.05 -5.45 53.75
CA TYR A 95 -53.76 -4.01 53.85
C TYR A 95 -55.02 -3.21 54.16
N CYS A 96 -55.00 -2.41 55.23
CA CYS A 96 -56.12 -1.54 55.58
C CYS A 96 -55.99 -0.17 54.91
N PHE A 97 -56.95 0.20 54.04
CA PHE A 97 -56.94 1.51 53.37
C PHE A 97 -57.36 2.69 54.26
N HIS A 98 -57.90 2.43 55.45
CA HIS A 98 -58.29 3.47 56.39
C HIS A 98 -57.08 3.96 57.21
N CYS A 99 -56.30 3.05 57.81
CA CYS A 99 -55.11 3.42 58.60
C CYS A 99 -53.79 3.30 57.84
N GLY A 100 -53.78 2.71 56.64
CA GLY A 100 -52.59 2.60 55.80
C GLY A 100 -51.61 1.48 56.18
N GLU A 101 -52.03 0.57 57.06
CA GLU A 101 -51.14 -0.46 57.63
C GLU A 101 -51.33 -1.84 57.01
N PHE A 102 -50.25 -2.63 57.01
CA PHE A 102 -50.28 -4.04 56.62
C PHE A 102 -50.62 -4.93 57.82
N LEU A 103 -51.47 -5.92 57.58
CA LEU A 103 -51.94 -6.90 58.56
C LEU A 103 -51.11 -8.17 58.49
N CYS A 104 -50.95 -8.82 59.64
CA CYS A 104 -50.28 -10.11 59.75
C CYS A 104 -51.11 -11.22 59.08
N THR A 105 -50.43 -12.16 58.42
CA THR A 105 -51.08 -13.30 57.76
C THR A 105 -51.65 -14.32 58.74
N ASP A 106 -51.04 -14.43 59.91
CA ASP A 106 -51.40 -15.44 60.91
C ASP A 106 -52.34 -14.85 61.97
N HIS A 107 -52.34 -13.52 62.10
CA HIS A 107 -53.17 -12.75 63.02
C HIS A 107 -53.81 -11.60 62.23
N GLU A 108 -54.89 -11.90 61.53
CA GLU A 108 -55.56 -11.00 60.57
C GLU A 108 -56.02 -9.67 61.18
N ASP A 109 -56.16 -9.61 62.50
CA ASP A 109 -56.54 -8.41 63.26
C ASP A 109 -55.34 -7.51 63.65
N GLN A 110 -54.11 -7.97 63.47
CA GLN A 110 -52.91 -7.29 64.00
C GLN A 110 -52.06 -6.66 62.90
N THR A 111 -51.58 -5.45 63.14
CA THR A 111 -50.65 -4.73 62.28
C THR A 111 -49.22 -5.27 62.39
N LEU A 112 -48.49 -5.23 61.28
CA LEU A 112 -47.06 -5.53 61.25
C LEU A 112 -46.28 -4.33 61.80
N GLU A 113 -45.50 -4.54 62.86
CA GLU A 113 -44.83 -3.45 63.60
C GLU A 113 -43.33 -3.67 63.77
N PHE A 114 -42.88 -4.93 63.74
CA PHE A 114 -41.50 -5.31 64.01
C PHE A 114 -40.89 -6.10 62.85
N LEU A 115 -39.57 -5.97 62.69
CA LEU A 115 -38.77 -6.86 61.84
C LEU A 115 -38.02 -7.84 62.74
N CYS A 116 -38.28 -9.13 62.59
CA CYS A 116 -37.44 -10.16 63.21
C CYS A 116 -36.15 -10.30 62.40
N ASN A 117 -34.99 -10.04 63.02
CA ASN A 117 -33.69 -10.06 62.36
C ASN A 117 -33.19 -11.48 62.10
N ASP A 118 -33.54 -12.42 62.98
CA ASP A 118 -33.15 -13.83 62.83
C ASP A 118 -33.90 -14.52 61.68
N CYS A 119 -35.18 -14.19 61.49
CA CYS A 119 -36.01 -14.74 60.42
C CYS A 119 -36.09 -13.85 59.17
N ASN A 120 -35.60 -12.61 59.26
CA ASN A 120 -35.71 -11.59 58.22
C ASN A 120 -37.14 -11.40 57.68
N SER A 121 -38.14 -11.40 58.57
CA SER A 121 -39.56 -11.30 58.26
C SER A 121 -40.25 -10.23 59.11
N CYS A 122 -41.22 -9.51 58.52
CA CYS A 122 -42.05 -8.57 59.26
C CYS A 122 -43.10 -9.32 60.08
N ILE A 123 -43.26 -8.96 61.35
CA ILE A 123 -44.12 -9.65 62.31
C ILE A 123 -44.98 -8.65 63.09
N CYS A 124 -46.14 -9.09 63.57
CA CYS A 124 -46.96 -8.32 64.52
C CYS A 124 -46.54 -8.59 65.96
N GLN A 125 -47.10 -7.83 66.91
CA GLN A 125 -46.83 -7.99 68.33
C GLN A 125 -47.16 -9.41 68.84
N LYS A 126 -48.28 -10.02 68.39
CA LYS A 126 -48.63 -11.39 68.76
C LYS A 126 -47.59 -12.40 68.28
N CYS A 127 -47.13 -12.29 67.03
CA CYS A 127 -46.08 -13.16 66.47
C CYS A 127 -44.76 -13.07 67.25
N ALA A 128 -44.38 -11.89 67.72
CA ALA A 128 -43.17 -11.70 68.54
C ALA A 128 -43.23 -12.47 69.87
N LEU A 129 -44.43 -12.63 70.43
CA LEU A 129 -44.67 -13.33 71.69
C LEU A 129 -44.91 -14.84 71.52
N THR A 130 -45.33 -15.28 70.33
CA THR A 130 -45.65 -16.68 70.02
C THR A 130 -44.54 -17.34 69.18
N SER A 131 -44.66 -17.26 67.86
CA SER A 131 -43.83 -18.00 66.90
C SER A 131 -42.38 -17.51 66.81
N HIS A 132 -42.10 -16.28 67.26
CA HIS A 132 -40.77 -15.68 67.26
C HIS A 132 -40.24 -15.41 68.68
N LYS A 133 -40.73 -16.17 69.66
CA LYS A 133 -40.33 -16.01 71.06
C LYS A 133 -38.82 -16.27 71.22
N GLY A 134 -38.10 -15.27 71.73
CA GLY A 134 -36.65 -15.34 71.93
C GLY A 134 -35.81 -14.90 70.74
N HIS A 135 -36.42 -14.51 69.62
CA HIS A 135 -35.70 -13.92 68.50
C HIS A 135 -35.48 -12.41 68.71
N PHE A 136 -34.40 -11.88 68.13
CA PHE A 136 -34.11 -10.46 68.12
C PHE A 136 -34.95 -9.75 67.05
N PHE A 137 -35.68 -8.71 67.45
CA PHE A 137 -36.48 -7.89 66.55
C PHE A 137 -36.31 -6.40 66.84
N THR A 138 -36.43 -5.59 65.80
CA THR A 138 -36.34 -4.13 65.84
C THR A 138 -37.64 -3.52 65.33
N SER A 139 -37.92 -2.25 65.67
CA SER A 139 -39.05 -1.54 65.06
C SER A 139 -38.89 -1.48 63.54
N MET A 140 -40.00 -1.61 62.81
CA MET A 140 -39.98 -1.46 61.35
C MET A 140 -39.46 -0.10 60.89
N THR A 141 -39.66 0.95 61.68
CA THR A 141 -39.18 2.31 61.36
C THR A 141 -37.66 2.37 61.37
N GLU A 142 -37.03 1.98 62.48
CA GLU A 142 -35.57 1.90 62.66
C GLU A 142 -34.91 0.99 61.61
N ALA A 143 -35.47 -0.21 61.38
CA ALA A 143 -34.95 -1.14 60.38
C ALA A 143 -35.03 -0.57 58.95
N THR A 144 -36.07 0.20 58.64
CA THR A 144 -36.25 0.84 57.34
C THR A 144 -35.31 2.03 57.17
N GLU A 145 -35.11 2.84 58.21
CA GLU A 145 -34.16 3.96 58.21
C GLU A 145 -32.73 3.49 57.98
N ALA A 146 -32.34 2.34 58.54
CA ALA A 146 -31.04 1.73 58.32
C ALA A 146 -30.88 1.13 56.90
N ARG A 147 -31.87 0.35 56.40
CA ARG A 147 -31.73 -0.43 55.15
C ARG A 147 -32.10 0.35 53.87
N ARG A 148 -32.96 1.36 53.96
CA ARG A 148 -33.44 2.13 52.78
C ARG A 148 -32.31 2.88 52.07
N PRO A 149 -31.39 3.59 52.75
CA PRO A 149 -30.28 4.29 52.09
C PRO A 149 -29.35 3.33 51.35
N GLU A 150 -29.04 2.18 51.95
CA GLU A 150 -28.19 1.15 51.33
C GLU A 150 -28.80 0.65 50.01
N LEU A 151 -30.10 0.31 50.02
CA LEU A 151 -30.80 -0.12 48.81
C LEU A 151 -30.84 0.99 47.74
N LEU A 152 -31.10 2.24 48.13
CA LEU A 152 -31.08 3.39 47.22
C LEU A 152 -29.71 3.55 46.56
N GLU A 153 -28.62 3.40 47.30
CA GLU A 153 -27.27 3.53 46.78
C GLU A 153 -26.92 2.41 45.79
N ARG A 154 -27.32 1.16 46.10
CA ARG A 154 -27.19 0.04 45.16
C ARG A 154 -27.98 0.26 43.88
N VAL A 155 -29.22 0.75 43.98
CA VAL A 155 -30.06 1.07 42.82
C VAL A 155 -29.46 2.22 42.00
N LYS A 156 -28.92 3.27 42.63
CA LYS A 156 -28.21 4.35 41.93
C LYS A 156 -27.01 3.80 41.15
N SER A 157 -26.19 2.95 41.77
CA SER A 157 -25.06 2.30 41.09
C SER A 157 -25.50 1.48 39.87
N LEU A 158 -26.59 0.73 39.97
CA LEU A 158 -27.17 0.00 38.83
C LEU A 158 -27.68 0.94 37.74
N LYS A 159 -28.35 2.04 38.11
CA LYS A 159 -28.82 3.07 37.15
C LYS A 159 -27.66 3.74 36.40
N LEU A 160 -26.50 3.93 37.04
CA LEU A 160 -25.30 4.46 36.38
C LEU A 160 -24.67 3.46 35.39
N LYS A 161 -24.73 2.15 35.70
CA LYS A 161 -24.18 1.09 34.83
C LYS A 161 -25.10 0.75 33.66
N PHE A 162 -26.41 0.90 33.81
CA PHE A 162 -27.42 0.63 32.78
C PHE A 162 -27.10 1.27 31.40
N PRO A 163 -26.86 2.59 31.27
CA PRO A 163 -26.56 3.20 29.98
C PRO A 163 -25.21 2.78 29.37
N VAL A 164 -24.29 2.23 30.17
CA VAL A 164 -23.04 1.64 29.65
C VAL A 164 -23.36 0.33 28.93
N CYS A 165 -24.15 -0.54 29.56
CA CYS A 165 -24.59 -1.79 28.95
C CYS A 165 -25.43 -1.54 27.70
N GLU A 166 -26.38 -0.60 27.73
CA GLU A 166 -27.18 -0.25 26.54
C GLU A 166 -26.33 0.25 25.38
N ARG A 167 -25.32 1.09 25.65
CA ARG A 167 -24.37 1.55 24.61
C ARG A 167 -23.56 0.40 24.03
N GLN A 168 -23.12 -0.55 24.85
CA GLN A 168 -22.40 -1.73 24.36
C GLN A 168 -23.28 -2.61 23.50
N VAL A 169 -24.52 -2.87 23.89
CA VAL A 169 -25.49 -3.62 23.07
C VAL A 169 -25.66 -2.94 21.71
N LYS A 170 -25.88 -1.61 21.66
CA LYS A 170 -25.97 -0.87 20.39
C LYS A 170 -24.71 -1.02 19.53
N ARG A 171 -23.52 -0.84 20.10
CA ARG A 171 -22.23 -0.99 19.39
C ARG A 171 -22.04 -2.41 18.83
N THR A 172 -22.37 -3.43 19.62
CA THR A 172 -22.25 -4.83 19.17
C THR A 172 -23.27 -5.13 18.07
N SER A 173 -24.51 -4.63 18.17
CA SER A 173 -25.51 -4.77 17.11
C SER A 173 -25.06 -4.12 15.80
N GLU A 174 -24.49 -2.91 15.85
CA GLU A 174 -23.92 -2.24 14.67
C GLU A 174 -22.76 -3.03 14.06
N ALA A 175 -21.88 -3.60 14.89
CA ALA A 175 -20.78 -4.45 14.43
C ALA A 175 -21.26 -5.74 13.75
N ILE A 176 -22.34 -6.36 14.27
CA ILE A 176 -22.95 -7.55 13.65
C ILE A 176 -23.50 -7.20 12.24
N LEU A 177 -24.23 -6.09 12.11
CA LEU A 177 -24.74 -5.64 10.81
C LEU A 177 -23.63 -5.37 9.80
N LEU A 178 -22.51 -4.77 10.25
CA LEU A 178 -21.35 -4.53 9.40
C LEU A 178 -20.68 -5.85 8.96
N LEU A 179 -20.55 -6.81 9.87
CA LEU A 179 -20.00 -8.14 9.56
C LEU A 179 -20.86 -8.86 8.53
N GLU A 180 -22.19 -8.86 8.69
CA GLU A 180 -23.11 -9.45 7.73
C GLU A 180 -22.99 -8.80 6.34
N LYS A 181 -22.85 -7.47 6.30
CA LYS A 181 -22.60 -6.75 5.04
C LYS A 181 -21.29 -7.18 4.38
N GLN A 182 -20.19 -7.26 5.14
CA GLN A 182 -18.90 -7.70 4.63
C GLN A 182 -18.95 -9.13 4.08
N VAL A 183 -19.58 -10.06 4.82
CA VAL A 183 -19.76 -11.45 4.36
C VAL A 183 -20.54 -11.50 3.06
N ASN A 184 -21.59 -10.70 2.91
CA ASN A 184 -22.38 -10.67 1.67
C ASN A 184 -21.59 -10.10 0.47
N LEU A 185 -20.75 -9.09 0.68
CA LEU A 185 -19.85 -8.58 -0.35
C LEU A 185 -18.85 -9.64 -0.80
N VAL A 186 -18.20 -10.34 0.14
CA VAL A 186 -17.26 -11.43 -0.19
C VAL A 186 -17.97 -12.56 -0.94
N ARG A 187 -19.21 -12.91 -0.56
CA ARG A 187 -20.02 -13.89 -1.31
C ARG A 187 -20.25 -13.47 -2.76
N GLN A 188 -20.53 -12.19 -3.01
CA GLN A 188 -20.71 -11.67 -4.37
C GLN A 188 -19.39 -11.69 -5.15
N GLU A 189 -18.28 -11.31 -4.52
CA GLU A 189 -16.95 -11.33 -5.15
C GLU A 189 -16.53 -12.75 -5.56
N ILE A 190 -16.76 -13.74 -4.69
CA ILE A 190 -16.50 -15.16 -4.99
C ILE A 190 -17.28 -15.59 -6.23
N ARG A 191 -18.58 -15.25 -6.31
CA ARG A 191 -19.41 -15.57 -7.47
C ARG A 191 -18.88 -14.88 -8.73
N ALA A 192 -18.60 -13.59 -8.67
CA ALA A 192 -18.12 -12.82 -9.83
C ALA A 192 -16.78 -13.34 -10.37
N LYS A 193 -15.81 -13.66 -9.50
CA LYS A 193 -14.53 -14.23 -9.91
C LYS A 193 -14.66 -15.63 -10.50
N THR A 194 -15.57 -16.44 -9.96
CA THR A 194 -15.85 -17.77 -10.50
C THR A 194 -16.44 -17.66 -11.92
N GLU A 195 -17.38 -16.74 -12.12
CA GLU A 195 -17.97 -16.47 -13.45
C GLU A 195 -16.91 -16.03 -14.46
N LEU A 196 -15.98 -15.15 -14.05
CA LEU A 196 -14.88 -14.69 -14.90
C LEU A 196 -13.96 -15.84 -15.36
N ILE A 197 -13.67 -16.79 -14.46
CA ILE A 197 -12.88 -17.99 -14.82
C ILE A 197 -13.65 -18.84 -15.84
N ILE A 198 -14.94 -19.07 -15.62
CA ILE A 198 -15.81 -19.81 -16.56
C ILE A 198 -15.84 -19.11 -17.92
N GLU A 199 -15.99 -17.80 -17.95
CA GLU A 199 -16.00 -17.00 -19.18
C GLU A 199 -14.66 -17.11 -19.92
N THR A 200 -13.54 -17.06 -19.20
CA THR A 200 -12.19 -17.22 -19.77
C THR A 200 -12.02 -18.59 -20.42
N LEU A 201 -12.51 -19.66 -19.76
CA LEU A 201 -12.48 -21.02 -20.30
C LEU A 201 -13.37 -21.16 -21.53
N LYS A 202 -14.59 -20.62 -21.50
CA LYS A 202 -15.50 -20.60 -22.66
C LYS A 202 -14.94 -19.79 -23.84
N SER A 203 -14.28 -18.67 -23.58
CA SER A 203 -13.61 -17.89 -24.62
C SER A 203 -12.45 -18.67 -25.24
N HIS A 204 -11.71 -19.44 -24.45
CA HIS A 204 -10.68 -20.34 -24.98
C HIS A 204 -11.28 -21.45 -25.85
N GLU A 205 -12.36 -22.09 -25.41
CA GLU A 205 -13.13 -23.07 -26.21
C GLU A 205 -13.52 -22.49 -27.57
N GLN A 206 -14.15 -21.31 -27.60
CA GLN A 206 -14.54 -20.63 -28.85
C GLN A 206 -13.34 -20.36 -29.76
N ARG A 207 -12.20 -19.93 -29.21
CA ARG A 207 -10.97 -19.72 -30.00
C ARG A 207 -10.43 -21.02 -30.59
N MET A 208 -10.47 -22.13 -29.86
CA MET A 208 -10.02 -23.43 -30.37
C MET A 208 -10.96 -23.94 -31.47
N MET A 209 -12.28 -23.80 -31.29
CA MET A 209 -13.28 -24.14 -32.30
C MET A 209 -13.09 -23.31 -33.58
N ALA A 210 -12.90 -21.99 -33.47
CA ALA A 210 -12.66 -21.14 -34.63
C ALA A 210 -11.38 -21.52 -35.40
N LYS A 211 -10.31 -21.93 -34.69
CA LYS A 211 -9.10 -22.45 -35.33
C LYS A 211 -9.38 -23.75 -36.07
N LEU A 212 -10.12 -24.67 -35.47
CA LEU A 212 -10.51 -25.94 -36.10
C LEU A 212 -11.35 -25.69 -37.36
N ASP A 213 -12.33 -24.80 -37.30
CA ASP A 213 -13.16 -24.43 -38.44
C ASP A 213 -12.34 -23.82 -39.58
N ASN A 214 -11.34 -23.01 -39.26
CA ASN A 214 -10.45 -22.45 -40.28
C ASN A 214 -9.60 -23.54 -40.96
N ILE A 215 -9.01 -24.45 -40.17
CA ILE A 215 -8.25 -25.60 -40.70
C ILE A 215 -9.15 -26.46 -41.59
N HIS A 216 -10.37 -26.76 -41.14
CA HIS A 216 -11.35 -27.49 -41.93
C HIS A 216 -11.65 -26.77 -43.25
N LYS A 217 -11.95 -25.47 -43.20
CA LYS A 217 -12.27 -24.67 -44.39
C LYS A 217 -11.13 -24.63 -45.40
N GLU A 218 -9.89 -24.45 -44.95
CA GLU A 218 -8.72 -24.41 -45.82
C GLU A 218 -8.42 -25.78 -46.44
N SER A 219 -8.39 -26.84 -45.63
CA SER A 219 -8.16 -28.22 -46.10
C SER A 219 -9.28 -28.66 -47.05
N TYR A 220 -10.54 -28.41 -46.71
CA TYR A 220 -11.70 -28.74 -47.53
C TYR A 220 -11.66 -28.04 -48.90
N ARG A 221 -11.27 -26.76 -48.94
CA ARG A 221 -11.09 -26.01 -50.20
C ARG A 221 -10.03 -26.63 -51.10
N LYS A 222 -8.89 -27.03 -50.53
CA LYS A 222 -7.81 -27.70 -51.28
C LYS A 222 -8.30 -29.02 -51.89
N TYR A 223 -8.95 -29.87 -51.09
CA TYR A 223 -9.47 -31.14 -51.57
C TYR A 223 -10.58 -30.99 -52.63
N ILE A 224 -11.48 -30.02 -52.49
CA ILE A 224 -12.49 -29.74 -53.52
C ILE A 224 -11.85 -29.25 -54.83
N ALA A 225 -10.89 -28.33 -54.76
CA ALA A 225 -10.23 -27.82 -55.96
C ALA A 225 -9.50 -28.95 -56.71
N GLN A 226 -8.83 -29.82 -55.96
CA GLN A 226 -8.15 -30.99 -56.52
C GLN A 226 -9.14 -32.00 -57.12
N LYS A 227 -10.26 -32.28 -56.42
CA LYS A 227 -11.32 -33.14 -56.96
C LYS A 227 -11.81 -32.62 -58.31
N LYS A 228 -12.11 -31.32 -58.41
CA LYS A 228 -12.56 -30.70 -59.66
C LYS A 228 -11.52 -30.79 -60.79
N LEU A 229 -10.23 -30.64 -60.46
CA LEU A 229 -9.14 -30.79 -61.43
C LEU A 229 -9.13 -32.22 -62.00
N PHE A 230 -9.18 -33.24 -61.14
CA PHE A 230 -9.19 -34.63 -61.58
C PHE A 230 -10.47 -34.99 -62.33
N GLU A 231 -11.65 -34.51 -61.91
CA GLU A 231 -12.90 -34.69 -62.65
C GLU A 231 -12.78 -34.15 -64.08
N GLY A 232 -12.20 -32.95 -64.26
CA GLY A 232 -11.95 -32.38 -65.59
C GLY A 232 -10.95 -33.18 -66.43
N GLN A 233 -9.88 -33.69 -65.81
CA GLN A 233 -8.90 -34.55 -66.50
C GLN A 233 -9.55 -35.88 -66.94
N VAL A 234 -10.39 -36.48 -66.11
CA VAL A 234 -11.14 -37.70 -66.45
C VAL A 234 -12.07 -37.46 -67.64
N THR A 235 -12.79 -36.33 -67.67
CA THR A 235 -13.64 -35.98 -68.82
C THR A 235 -12.82 -35.86 -70.11
N GLN A 236 -11.71 -35.12 -70.10
CA GLN A 236 -10.86 -34.94 -71.29
C GLN A 236 -10.25 -36.26 -71.79
N LEU A 237 -9.81 -37.13 -70.87
CA LEU A 237 -9.33 -38.46 -71.22
C LEU A 237 -10.45 -39.27 -71.88
N ASN A 238 -11.63 -39.30 -71.28
CA ASN A 238 -12.76 -40.07 -71.80
C ASN A 238 -13.15 -39.61 -73.21
N GLU A 239 -13.28 -38.29 -73.43
CA GLU A 239 -13.58 -37.72 -74.75
C GLU A 239 -12.51 -38.07 -75.79
N CYS A 240 -11.22 -38.00 -75.43
CA CYS A 240 -10.11 -38.33 -76.33
C CYS A 240 -10.10 -39.83 -76.67
N ILE A 241 -10.38 -40.69 -75.68
CA ILE A 241 -10.47 -42.13 -75.85
C ILE A 241 -11.65 -42.48 -76.76
N ASP A 242 -12.84 -41.93 -76.49
CA ASP A 242 -14.05 -42.19 -77.26
C ASP A 242 -13.88 -41.79 -78.73
N PHE A 243 -13.31 -40.61 -78.99
CA PHE A 243 -13.04 -40.16 -80.35
C PHE A 243 -12.00 -41.06 -81.05
N SER A 244 -10.89 -41.36 -80.38
CA SER A 244 -9.83 -42.22 -80.93
C SER A 244 -10.35 -43.62 -81.23
N GLN A 245 -11.14 -44.20 -80.33
CA GLN A 245 -11.79 -45.49 -80.52
C GLN A 245 -12.79 -45.46 -81.68
N SER A 246 -13.59 -44.40 -81.82
CA SER A 246 -14.54 -44.27 -82.91
C SER A 246 -13.86 -44.24 -84.29
N VAL A 247 -12.74 -43.50 -84.41
CA VAL A 247 -11.93 -43.47 -85.64
C VAL A 247 -11.33 -44.84 -85.93
N LEU A 248 -10.76 -45.50 -84.92
CA LEU A 248 -10.15 -46.83 -85.07
C LEU A 248 -11.18 -47.91 -85.41
N GLN A 249 -12.38 -47.88 -84.82
CA GLN A 249 -13.44 -48.86 -85.05
C GLN A 249 -14.01 -48.80 -86.47
N ARG A 250 -14.10 -47.60 -87.08
CA ARG A 250 -14.54 -47.45 -88.48
C ARG A 250 -13.54 -48.08 -89.46
N ASN A 251 -12.28 -48.24 -89.05
CA ASN A 251 -11.20 -48.90 -89.80
C ASN A 251 -10.99 -48.34 -91.22
N LEU A 252 -11.13 -47.01 -91.38
CA LEU A 252 -10.92 -46.30 -92.64
C LEU A 252 -9.49 -45.74 -92.68
N ASN A 253 -8.64 -46.30 -93.55
CA ASN A 253 -7.22 -45.96 -93.60
C ASN A 253 -6.94 -44.47 -93.84
N SER A 254 -7.75 -43.77 -94.67
CA SER A 254 -7.55 -42.35 -94.97
C SER A 254 -7.88 -41.43 -93.78
N GLU A 255 -8.97 -41.72 -93.05
CA GLU A 255 -9.39 -40.96 -91.86
C GLU A 255 -8.36 -41.14 -90.73
N ILE A 256 -7.89 -42.38 -90.54
CA ILE A 256 -6.83 -42.70 -89.57
C ILE A 256 -5.56 -41.92 -89.91
N LEU A 257 -5.05 -42.01 -91.14
CA LEU A 257 -3.79 -41.35 -91.52
C LEU A 257 -3.88 -39.82 -91.47
N GLN A 258 -5.04 -39.22 -91.79
CA GLN A 258 -5.23 -37.78 -91.72
C GLN A 258 -5.33 -37.26 -90.28
N THR A 259 -5.99 -38.01 -89.39
CA THR A 259 -6.20 -37.62 -87.98
C THR A 259 -5.04 -38.02 -87.06
N TYR A 260 -4.23 -39.01 -87.47
CA TYR A 260 -3.12 -39.58 -86.68
C TYR A 260 -2.18 -38.54 -86.05
N PRO A 261 -1.69 -37.50 -86.77
CA PRO A 261 -0.75 -36.54 -86.19
C PRO A 261 -1.37 -35.72 -85.04
N LEU A 262 -2.69 -35.48 -85.09
CA LEU A 262 -3.41 -34.74 -84.06
C LEU A 262 -3.71 -35.63 -82.85
N LEU A 263 -4.13 -36.88 -83.08
CA LEU A 263 -4.49 -37.81 -82.01
C LEU A 263 -3.30 -38.21 -81.17
N ILE A 264 -2.19 -38.61 -81.79
CA ILE A 264 -0.99 -39.01 -81.04
C ILE A 264 -0.47 -37.85 -80.19
N ARG A 265 -0.39 -36.64 -80.76
CA ARG A 265 0.04 -35.46 -80.02
C ARG A 265 -0.85 -35.18 -78.82
N ARG A 266 -2.17 -35.31 -78.97
CA ARG A 266 -3.12 -35.07 -77.88
C ARG A 266 -3.04 -36.15 -76.80
N CYS A 267 -2.87 -37.42 -77.18
CA CYS A 267 -2.66 -38.51 -76.23
C CYS A 267 -1.38 -38.32 -75.41
N GLU A 268 -0.26 -37.97 -76.03
CA GLU A 268 1.01 -37.68 -75.34
C GLU A 268 0.95 -36.43 -74.45
N GLU A 269 0.13 -35.44 -74.80
CA GLU A 269 -0.12 -34.27 -73.97
C GLU A 269 -0.92 -34.63 -72.71
N LEU A 270 -2.03 -35.36 -72.88
CA LEU A 270 -2.86 -35.81 -71.77
C LEU A 270 -2.13 -36.78 -70.84
N ASP A 271 -1.34 -37.71 -71.38
CA ASP A 271 -0.54 -38.66 -70.61
C ASP A 271 0.46 -37.94 -69.70
N ARG A 272 1.15 -36.91 -70.21
CA ARG A 272 2.04 -36.06 -69.41
C ARG A 272 1.28 -35.30 -68.32
N LEU A 273 0.16 -34.66 -68.67
CA LEU A 273 -0.63 -33.86 -67.73
C LEU A 273 -1.19 -34.69 -66.56
N VAL A 274 -1.57 -35.94 -66.81
CA VAL A 274 -2.10 -36.86 -65.79
C VAL A 274 -0.97 -37.44 -64.95
N THR A 275 0.14 -37.83 -65.57
CA THR A 275 1.31 -38.36 -64.85
C THR A 275 1.88 -37.32 -63.87
N GLU A 276 1.94 -36.05 -64.26
CA GLU A 276 2.37 -34.96 -63.38
C GLU A 276 1.38 -34.63 -62.24
N SER A 277 0.08 -34.81 -62.44
CA SER A 277 -0.93 -34.50 -61.40
C SER A 277 -1.06 -35.62 -60.36
N VAL A 278 -0.95 -36.89 -60.77
CA VAL A 278 -1.03 -38.06 -59.88
C VAL A 278 0.19 -38.18 -58.98
N THR A 279 1.39 -37.88 -59.50
CA THR A 279 2.64 -37.90 -58.73
C THR A 279 2.74 -36.79 -57.68
N LYS A 280 1.92 -35.73 -57.79
CA LYS A 280 1.86 -34.58 -56.86
C LYS A 280 0.67 -34.64 -55.89
N SER A 281 0.13 -35.82 -55.60
CA SER A 281 -0.96 -35.94 -54.61
C SER A 281 -0.52 -35.47 -53.21
N PRO A 282 -1.33 -34.64 -52.51
CA PRO A 282 -0.94 -34.09 -51.22
C PRO A 282 -1.07 -35.11 -50.10
N GLU A 283 -0.24 -34.94 -49.07
CA GLU A 283 -0.23 -35.74 -47.83
C GLU A 283 -1.60 -35.70 -47.11
N SER A 284 -1.97 -36.81 -46.46
CA SER A 284 -3.23 -36.90 -45.70
C SER A 284 -3.16 -36.04 -44.43
N VAL A 285 -4.12 -35.13 -44.25
CA VAL A 285 -4.20 -34.29 -43.05
C VAL A 285 -4.90 -35.06 -41.92
N THR A 286 -4.19 -35.30 -40.82
CA THR A 286 -4.75 -35.88 -39.59
C THR A 286 -4.98 -34.79 -38.55
N ILE A 287 -6.21 -34.63 -38.05
CA ILE A 287 -6.57 -33.63 -37.04
C ILE A 287 -6.79 -34.33 -35.70
N SER A 288 -6.09 -33.89 -34.65
CA SER A 288 -6.29 -34.38 -33.29
C SER A 288 -6.23 -33.22 -32.28
N PHE A 289 -6.95 -33.37 -31.17
CA PHE A 289 -6.92 -32.41 -30.06
C PHE A 289 -6.15 -33.05 -28.90
N ALA A 290 -5.03 -32.43 -28.50
CA ALA A 290 -4.25 -32.85 -27.36
C ALA A 290 -4.54 -31.92 -26.17
N VAL A 291 -4.90 -32.52 -25.03
CA VAL A 291 -5.13 -31.79 -23.78
C VAL A 291 -3.81 -31.67 -23.03
N ASP A 292 -3.51 -30.49 -22.51
CA ASP A 292 -2.44 -30.34 -21.52
C ASP A 292 -2.90 -30.92 -20.18
N HIS A 293 -2.57 -32.20 -19.95
CA HIS A 293 -2.93 -32.92 -18.74
C HIS A 293 -2.32 -32.30 -17.46
N LYS A 294 -1.18 -31.61 -17.54
CA LYS A 294 -0.57 -30.95 -16.37
C LYS A 294 -1.39 -29.75 -15.94
N LEU A 295 -1.83 -28.93 -16.91
CA LEU A 295 -2.71 -27.79 -16.62
C LEU A 295 -4.08 -28.26 -16.09
N LEU A 296 -4.61 -29.35 -16.64
CA LEU A 296 -5.89 -29.92 -16.20
C LEU A 296 -5.82 -30.41 -14.75
N GLU A 297 -4.76 -31.15 -14.38
CA GLU A 297 -4.54 -31.57 -12.99
C GLU A 297 -4.32 -30.37 -12.05
N GLN A 298 -3.62 -29.34 -12.50
CA GLN A 298 -3.45 -28.12 -11.73
C GLN A 298 -4.80 -27.43 -11.48
N ILE A 299 -5.69 -27.31 -12.46
CA ILE A 299 -7.01 -26.70 -12.27
C ILE A 299 -7.88 -27.55 -11.34
N GLN A 300 -7.86 -28.88 -11.49
CA GLN A 300 -8.67 -29.80 -10.67
C GLN A 300 -8.21 -29.84 -9.20
N ASN A 301 -6.90 -29.76 -8.96
CA ASN A 301 -6.33 -29.88 -7.61
C ASN A 301 -6.06 -28.52 -6.94
N SER A 302 -6.16 -27.41 -7.66
CA SER A 302 -5.93 -26.08 -7.11
C SER A 302 -7.14 -25.54 -6.35
N ARG A 303 -6.86 -24.85 -5.24
CA ARG A 303 -7.84 -24.00 -4.57
C ARG A 303 -7.94 -22.70 -5.37
N LEU A 304 -8.94 -22.61 -6.26
CA LEU A 304 -9.20 -21.44 -7.13
C LEU A 304 -9.47 -20.13 -6.35
N GLY A 305 -9.67 -20.23 -5.03
CA GLY A 305 -9.70 -19.11 -4.10
C GLY A 305 -9.57 -19.61 -2.66
N THR A 306 -9.16 -18.72 -1.75
CA THR A 306 -9.11 -19.00 -0.30
C THR A 306 -9.73 -17.83 0.45
N ILE A 307 -10.48 -18.14 1.51
CA ILE A 307 -11.06 -17.12 2.39
C ILE A 307 -10.04 -16.85 3.49
N HIS A 308 -9.56 -15.61 3.56
CA HIS A 308 -8.65 -15.16 4.60
C HIS A 308 -9.39 -14.30 5.61
N VAL A 309 -9.30 -14.67 6.89
CA VAL A 309 -9.78 -13.87 8.00
C VAL A 309 -8.57 -13.14 8.58
N THR A 310 -8.64 -11.82 8.63
CA THR A 310 -7.55 -10.95 9.09
C THR A 310 -8.08 -9.96 10.12
N ALA A 311 -7.21 -9.57 11.06
CA ALA A 311 -7.48 -8.48 12.01
C ALA A 311 -7.09 -7.10 11.46
N THR A 312 -6.60 -7.06 10.22
CA THR A 312 -6.19 -5.83 9.53
C THR A 312 -7.40 -4.97 9.20
N ASP A 313 -7.38 -3.74 9.69
CA ASP A 313 -8.40 -2.72 9.43
C ASP A 313 -7.90 -1.78 8.33
N ILE A 314 -8.65 -1.74 7.22
CA ILE A 314 -8.31 -0.95 6.04
C ILE A 314 -8.14 0.54 6.34
N ASN A 315 -8.84 1.05 7.36
CA ASN A 315 -8.79 2.45 7.75
C ASN A 315 -7.54 2.80 8.56
N CYS A 316 -6.86 1.78 9.08
CA CYS A 316 -5.64 1.91 9.88
C CYS A 316 -4.37 1.58 9.07
N CYS A 317 -4.51 1.18 7.81
CA CYS A 317 -3.37 1.02 6.90
C CYS A 317 -2.82 2.38 6.46
N THR A 318 -1.50 2.51 6.38
CA THR A 318 -0.81 3.74 6.01
C THR A 318 0.15 3.51 4.85
N VAL A 319 0.50 4.58 4.13
CA VAL A 319 1.55 4.55 3.11
C VAL A 319 2.45 5.74 3.28
N GLU A 320 3.74 5.52 3.16
CA GLU A 320 4.78 6.54 3.30
C GLU A 320 5.93 6.28 2.32
N GLY A 321 6.60 7.34 1.89
CA GLY A 321 7.76 7.26 1.00
C GLY A 321 7.75 8.33 -0.09
N LYS A 322 8.96 8.75 -0.51
CA LYS A 322 9.13 9.80 -1.53
C LYS A 322 8.53 9.42 -2.89
N GLY A 323 8.51 8.13 -3.23
CA GLY A 323 7.90 7.63 -4.46
C GLY A 323 6.39 7.80 -4.58
N LEU A 324 5.72 8.29 -3.53
CA LEU A 324 4.31 8.73 -3.58
C LEU A 324 4.14 10.22 -3.88
N GLN A 325 5.21 11.01 -3.89
CA GLN A 325 5.16 12.45 -4.10
C GLN A 325 5.81 12.82 -5.43
N GLU A 326 7.01 12.31 -5.68
CA GLU A 326 7.79 12.61 -6.88
C GLU A 326 8.48 11.37 -7.45
N GLY A 327 8.72 11.40 -8.76
CA GLY A 327 9.50 10.38 -9.47
C GLY A 327 10.23 10.97 -10.66
N TYR A 328 11.16 10.20 -11.23
CA TYR A 328 11.94 10.62 -12.40
C TYR A 328 11.86 9.54 -13.48
N PRO A 329 11.65 9.92 -14.75
CA PRO A 329 11.60 8.95 -15.85
C PRO A 329 12.85 8.05 -15.89
N GLY A 330 12.64 6.75 -16.06
CA GLY A 330 13.70 5.74 -16.12
C GLY A 330 14.33 5.35 -14.78
N HIS A 331 13.96 6.02 -13.67
CA HIS A 331 14.55 5.78 -12.35
C HIS A 331 13.56 5.08 -11.41
N ALA A 332 14.05 4.10 -10.65
CA ALA A 332 13.23 3.39 -9.67
C ALA A 332 12.77 4.34 -8.55
N SER A 333 11.47 4.41 -8.34
CA SER A 333 10.78 5.11 -7.27
C SER A 333 10.22 4.11 -6.26
N GLN A 334 10.31 4.43 -4.97
CA GLN A 334 9.95 3.50 -3.89
C GLN A 334 9.07 4.15 -2.82
N PHE A 335 8.15 3.35 -2.29
CA PHE A 335 7.35 3.69 -1.11
C PHE A 335 6.99 2.43 -0.31
N THR A 336 6.51 2.60 0.91
CA THR A 336 6.19 1.51 1.84
C THR A 336 4.73 1.60 2.26
N VAL A 337 4.01 0.47 2.16
CA VAL A 337 2.65 0.29 2.68
C VAL A 337 2.76 -0.44 4.02
N ALA A 338 2.07 0.04 5.06
CA ALA A 338 2.01 -0.60 6.37
C ALA A 338 0.57 -1.00 6.73
N THR A 339 0.37 -2.26 7.12
CA THR A 339 -0.94 -2.79 7.56
C THR A 339 -1.17 -2.54 9.05
N GLY A 340 -2.37 -2.08 9.40
CA GLY A 340 -2.75 -1.72 10.77
C GLY A 340 -4.02 -2.42 11.25
N SER A 341 -4.10 -2.68 12.55
CA SER A 341 -5.28 -3.27 13.20
C SER A 341 -6.28 -2.20 13.62
N SER A 342 -7.50 -2.58 13.99
CA SER A 342 -8.54 -1.67 14.51
C SER A 342 -8.14 -0.92 15.80
N THR A 343 -7.03 -1.31 16.43
CA THR A 343 -6.43 -0.60 17.58
C THR A 343 -5.41 0.48 17.17
N GLY A 344 -5.18 0.68 15.87
CA GLY A 344 -4.18 1.60 15.31
C GLY A 344 -2.74 1.08 15.39
N ARG A 345 -2.53 -0.15 15.86
CA ARG A 345 -1.20 -0.79 15.90
C ARG A 345 -0.91 -1.53 14.60
N MET A 346 0.34 -1.43 14.13
CA MET A 346 0.85 -2.22 13.01
C MET A 346 0.60 -3.72 13.26
N CYS A 347 0.11 -4.42 12.24
CA CYS A 347 -0.17 -5.85 12.31
C CYS A 347 0.23 -6.53 11.00
N TYR A 348 0.63 -7.79 11.11
CA TYR A 348 0.93 -8.65 9.97
C TYR A 348 0.00 -9.85 10.00
N ALA A 349 -0.72 -10.10 8.91
CA ALA A 349 -1.39 -11.36 8.67
C ALA A 349 -0.83 -11.99 7.39
N LYS A 350 -0.40 -13.26 7.48
CA LYS A 350 0.15 -14.02 6.35
C LYS A 350 -0.80 -14.12 5.14
N GLY A 351 -2.10 -13.93 5.36
CA GLY A 351 -3.12 -13.92 4.30
C GLY A 351 -3.44 -12.53 3.74
N ASP A 352 -2.81 -11.46 4.24
CA ASP A 352 -3.03 -10.12 3.72
C ASP A 352 -2.41 -10.01 2.32
N CYS A 353 -3.22 -9.56 1.36
CA CYS A 353 -2.79 -9.35 -0.01
C CYS A 353 -2.71 -7.85 -0.29
N VAL A 354 -1.49 -7.33 -0.44
CA VAL A 354 -1.26 -5.94 -0.86
C VAL A 354 -1.10 -5.90 -2.37
N THR A 355 -1.95 -5.14 -3.04
CA THR A 355 -1.89 -4.92 -4.48
C THR A 355 -1.75 -3.44 -4.75
N VAL A 356 -0.84 -3.07 -5.64
CA VAL A 356 -0.66 -1.69 -6.10
C VAL A 356 -0.92 -1.64 -7.60
N ARG A 357 -1.66 -0.62 -8.06
CA ARG A 357 -1.85 -0.31 -9.47
C ARG A 357 -1.35 1.09 -9.74
N ILE A 358 -0.39 1.20 -10.64
CA ILE A 358 0.22 2.48 -11.01
C ILE A 358 -0.10 2.75 -12.46
N SER A 359 -0.73 3.89 -12.76
CA SER A 359 -1.04 4.30 -14.13
C SER A 359 -0.33 5.59 -14.50
N ASP A 360 0.19 5.63 -15.71
CA ASP A 360 0.75 6.84 -16.31
C ASP A 360 -0.34 7.89 -16.65
N PRO A 361 0.02 9.12 -17.06
CA PRO A 361 -0.95 10.15 -17.42
C PRO A 361 -1.87 9.78 -18.60
N LYS A 362 -1.51 8.76 -19.39
CA LYS A 362 -2.31 8.23 -20.51
C LYS A 362 -3.18 7.03 -20.08
N GLY A 363 -3.14 6.65 -18.80
CA GLY A 363 -3.88 5.51 -18.25
C GLY A 363 -3.22 4.15 -18.47
N LYS A 364 -1.98 4.09 -18.98
CA LYS A 364 -1.23 2.83 -19.14
C LYS A 364 -0.75 2.35 -17.77
N LEU A 365 -1.03 1.09 -17.46
CA LEU A 365 -0.53 0.44 -16.25
C LEU A 365 0.98 0.17 -16.33
N LEU A 366 1.69 0.54 -15.28
CA LEU A 366 3.11 0.27 -15.07
C LEU A 366 3.30 -1.01 -14.25
N SER A 367 4.40 -1.71 -14.49
CA SER A 367 4.84 -2.81 -13.63
C SER A 367 5.38 -2.27 -12.32
N ASN A 368 5.12 -2.98 -11.24
CA ASN A 368 5.65 -2.71 -9.91
C ASN A 368 5.99 -4.02 -9.21
N ASP A 369 7.03 -3.96 -8.38
CA ASP A 369 7.45 -5.07 -7.53
C ASP A 369 7.08 -4.77 -6.08
N ILE A 370 6.55 -5.77 -5.38
CA ILE A 370 6.15 -5.66 -3.97
C ILE A 370 6.95 -6.69 -3.17
N ASP A 371 7.74 -6.20 -2.23
CA ASP A 371 8.53 -7.00 -1.28
C ASP A 371 7.84 -7.01 0.09
N ASP A 372 7.34 -8.19 0.52
CA ASP A 372 6.74 -8.40 1.84
C ASP A 372 7.84 -8.67 2.88
N ARG A 373 8.08 -7.70 3.77
CA ARG A 373 9.07 -7.81 4.85
C ARG A 373 8.63 -8.75 5.98
N ARG A 374 7.40 -9.26 5.95
CA ARG A 374 6.78 -10.15 6.95
C ARG A 374 6.66 -9.53 8.35
N ASP A 375 6.69 -8.21 8.44
CA ASP A 375 6.48 -7.43 9.68
C ASP A 375 5.23 -6.54 9.60
N GLY A 376 4.47 -6.61 8.51
CA GLY A 376 3.34 -5.73 8.21
C GLY A 376 3.73 -4.55 7.30
N ARG A 377 5.00 -4.44 6.88
CA ARG A 377 5.44 -3.48 5.87
C ARG A 377 5.73 -4.15 4.53
N TYR A 378 5.27 -3.50 3.48
CA TYR A 378 5.38 -3.93 2.10
C TYR A 378 6.11 -2.84 1.31
N ASN A 379 7.28 -3.17 0.78
CA ASN A 379 8.09 -2.25 0.01
C ASN A 379 7.69 -2.34 -1.47
N VAL A 380 7.25 -1.22 -2.03
CA VAL A 380 6.79 -1.13 -3.41
C VAL A 380 7.82 -0.38 -4.23
N THR A 381 8.27 -0.97 -5.33
CA THR A 381 9.20 -0.35 -6.29
C THR A 381 8.55 -0.28 -7.67
N PHE A 382 8.68 0.87 -8.34
CA PHE A 382 8.23 1.05 -9.72
C PHE A 382 9.10 2.04 -10.47
N THR A 383 9.14 1.95 -11.79
CA THR A 383 9.97 2.83 -12.64
C THR A 383 9.08 3.56 -13.65
N PRO A 384 8.73 4.84 -13.42
CA PRO A 384 7.94 5.61 -14.37
C PRO A 384 8.76 5.89 -15.64
N GLN A 385 8.09 5.99 -16.78
CA GLN A 385 8.74 6.17 -18.09
C GLN A 385 8.33 7.48 -18.78
N SER A 386 7.19 8.05 -18.40
CA SER A 386 6.65 9.28 -18.97
C SER A 386 6.66 10.39 -17.93
N LEU A 387 6.68 11.64 -18.40
CA LEU A 387 6.52 12.82 -17.55
C LEU A 387 5.04 13.05 -17.23
N GLY A 388 4.77 13.66 -16.08
CA GLY A 388 3.45 14.09 -15.62
C GLY A 388 2.92 13.29 -14.43
N TYR A 389 1.68 13.60 -14.07
CA TYR A 389 1.01 13.03 -12.89
C TYR A 389 0.63 11.57 -13.10
N HIS A 390 1.27 10.69 -12.33
CA HIS A 390 0.93 9.28 -12.24
C HIS A 390 -0.06 9.04 -11.10
N SER A 391 -0.98 8.09 -11.30
CA SER A 391 -1.94 7.68 -10.26
C SER A 391 -1.50 6.36 -9.65
N VAL A 392 -1.34 6.33 -8.32
CA VAL A 392 -0.96 5.14 -7.55
C VAL A 392 -2.15 4.74 -6.68
N SER A 393 -2.79 3.63 -7.03
CA SER A 393 -3.89 3.04 -6.26
C SER A 393 -3.38 1.87 -5.43
N VAL A 394 -3.54 1.94 -4.11
CA VAL A 394 -3.10 0.90 -3.18
C VAL A 394 -4.31 0.19 -2.59
N PHE A 395 -4.27 -1.14 -2.63
CA PHE A 395 -5.31 -2.02 -2.11
C PHE A 395 -4.70 -2.97 -1.10
N VAL A 396 -5.40 -3.18 0.01
CA VAL A 396 -5.11 -4.26 0.96
C VAL A 396 -6.37 -5.13 1.03
N ASN A 397 -6.21 -6.42 0.76
CA ASN A 397 -7.33 -7.38 0.70
C ASN A 397 -8.45 -6.92 -0.25
N ASN A 398 -8.08 -6.47 -1.45
CA ASN A 398 -8.94 -5.92 -2.50
C ASN A 398 -9.74 -4.65 -2.13
N ASN A 399 -9.50 -4.05 -0.97
CA ASN A 399 -10.13 -2.81 -0.56
C ASN A 399 -9.15 -1.65 -0.71
N PRO A 400 -9.56 -0.49 -1.26
CA PRO A 400 -8.71 0.67 -1.33
C PRO A 400 -8.46 1.18 0.09
N ILE A 401 -7.20 1.48 0.39
CA ILE A 401 -6.83 2.09 1.66
C ILE A 401 -7.22 3.57 1.69
N LYS A 402 -7.15 4.17 2.88
CA LYS A 402 -7.39 5.61 3.06
C LYS A 402 -6.48 6.44 2.16
N ASN A 403 -7.06 7.47 1.54
CA ASN A 403 -6.40 8.43 0.63
C ASN A 403 -5.89 7.84 -0.69
N SER A 404 -6.16 6.56 -0.99
CA SER A 404 -5.96 6.01 -2.32
C SER A 404 -7.09 6.50 -3.25
N PRO A 405 -6.81 6.93 -4.49
CA PRO A 405 -5.49 6.94 -5.16
C PRO A 405 -4.62 8.15 -4.77
N PHE A 406 -3.30 7.94 -4.80
CA PHE A 406 -2.27 8.96 -4.61
C PHE A 406 -1.78 9.48 -5.96
N THR A 407 -1.28 10.72 -5.98
CA THR A 407 -0.74 11.36 -7.17
C THR A 407 0.76 11.56 -7.04
N VAL A 408 1.52 11.03 -8.01
CA VAL A 408 2.99 11.16 -8.07
C VAL A 408 3.34 12.11 -9.22
N ASP A 409 4.06 13.18 -8.92
CA ASP A 409 4.58 14.11 -9.95
C ASP A 409 5.89 13.54 -10.54
N VAL A 410 5.80 12.99 -11.75
CA VAL A 410 6.99 12.52 -12.47
C VAL A 410 7.54 13.65 -13.34
N ARG A 411 8.72 14.14 -13.00
CA ARG A 411 9.33 15.32 -13.60
C ARG A 411 10.77 15.09 -14.04
N GLU A 412 11.29 16.00 -14.85
CA GLU A 412 12.71 15.97 -15.19
C GLU A 412 13.54 16.27 -13.93
N ARG A 413 14.59 15.46 -13.72
CA ARG A 413 15.49 15.63 -12.58
C ARG A 413 16.34 16.90 -12.70
N TYR A 414 16.79 17.19 -13.91
CA TYR A 414 17.57 18.37 -14.25
C TYR A 414 16.85 19.12 -15.36
N GLN A 415 16.57 20.41 -15.14
CA GLN A 415 15.97 21.27 -16.14
C GLN A 415 17.04 22.19 -16.74
N LEU A 416 17.16 22.19 -18.07
CA LEU A 416 18.02 23.15 -18.76
C LEU A 416 17.50 24.57 -18.51
N LYS A 417 18.30 25.38 -17.83
CA LYS A 417 17.92 26.75 -17.47
C LYS A 417 18.25 27.76 -18.56
N GLN A 418 19.46 27.69 -19.12
CA GLN A 418 19.97 28.62 -20.11
C GLN A 418 21.16 28.02 -20.87
N VAL A 419 21.32 28.39 -22.13
CA VAL A 419 22.48 28.04 -22.98
C VAL A 419 23.16 29.33 -23.42
N PHE A 420 24.47 29.42 -23.20
CA PHE A 420 25.29 30.53 -23.70
C PHE A 420 26.05 30.07 -24.95
N SER A 421 25.59 30.50 -26.13
CA SER A 421 26.17 30.09 -27.42
C SER A 421 27.05 31.17 -28.07
N ALA A 422 27.09 32.38 -27.51
CA ALA A 422 27.80 33.51 -28.10
C ALA A 422 29.28 33.52 -27.68
N VAL A 423 30.18 33.43 -28.67
CA VAL A 423 31.62 33.58 -28.48
C VAL A 423 32.00 35.04 -28.63
N GLY A 424 32.72 35.60 -27.66
CA GLY A 424 33.16 37.00 -27.70
C GLY A 424 33.55 37.56 -26.34
N GLY A 425 33.83 38.87 -26.31
CA GLY A 425 34.29 39.60 -25.12
C GLY A 425 33.22 40.44 -24.42
N SER A 426 31.99 40.49 -24.93
CA SER A 426 30.90 41.23 -24.27
C SER A 426 30.39 40.48 -23.03
N PRO A 427 29.63 41.12 -22.12
CA PRO A 427 28.92 40.41 -21.05
C PRO A 427 28.08 39.26 -21.61
N GLU A 428 28.02 38.15 -20.89
CA GLU A 428 27.28 36.92 -21.27
C GLU A 428 27.84 36.17 -22.51
N GLN A 429 28.92 36.69 -23.10
CA GLN A 429 29.71 36.01 -24.13
C GLN A 429 30.96 35.41 -23.48
N PHE A 430 31.37 34.23 -23.96
CA PHE A 430 32.49 33.50 -23.39
C PHE A 430 33.52 33.14 -24.46
N GLN A 431 34.79 33.13 -24.09
CA GLN A 431 35.87 32.62 -24.91
C GLN A 431 36.62 31.54 -24.13
N GLN A 432 36.41 30.28 -24.53
CA GLN A 432 37.00 29.09 -23.88
C GLN A 432 36.80 29.07 -22.35
N PRO A 433 35.55 29.10 -21.84
CA PRO A 433 35.31 29.00 -20.41
C PRO A 433 35.78 27.63 -19.88
N ARG A 434 36.53 27.61 -18.78
CA ARG A 434 37.15 26.36 -18.25
C ARG A 434 36.58 25.87 -16.93
N ALA A 435 35.96 26.75 -16.15
CA ALA A 435 35.47 26.41 -14.83
C ALA A 435 34.18 27.16 -14.50
N VAL A 436 33.32 26.53 -13.71
CA VAL A 436 32.12 27.11 -13.14
C VAL A 436 31.99 26.67 -11.69
N ALA A 437 31.53 27.59 -10.84
CA ALA A 437 31.18 27.30 -9.45
C ALA A 437 29.88 28.02 -9.09
N ALA A 438 29.11 27.42 -8.19
CA ALA A 438 27.92 28.02 -7.61
C ALA A 438 28.12 28.19 -6.10
N SER A 439 27.72 29.34 -5.59
CA SER A 439 27.69 29.67 -4.17
C SER A 439 26.36 29.26 -3.54
N LEU A 440 26.39 28.96 -2.24
CA LEU A 440 25.19 28.76 -1.42
C LEU A 440 24.25 29.96 -1.41
N ASN A 441 24.77 31.17 -1.67
CA ASN A 441 23.97 32.39 -1.76
C ASN A 441 23.31 32.57 -3.14
N GLY A 442 23.46 31.61 -4.06
CA GLY A 442 22.88 31.68 -5.40
C GLY A 442 23.63 32.61 -6.37
N GLU A 443 24.91 32.84 -6.14
CA GLU A 443 25.81 33.41 -7.15
C GLU A 443 26.52 32.29 -7.93
N LEU A 444 26.66 32.45 -9.23
CA LEU A 444 27.39 31.53 -10.11
C LEU A 444 28.55 32.26 -10.76
N ALA A 445 29.77 31.77 -10.57
CA ALA A 445 30.98 32.33 -11.16
C ALA A 445 31.49 31.44 -12.30
N VAL A 446 31.82 32.06 -13.42
CA VAL A 446 32.39 31.38 -14.60
C VAL A 446 33.77 31.95 -14.87
N ALA A 447 34.76 31.07 -14.96
CA ALA A 447 36.10 31.42 -15.41
C ALA A 447 36.13 31.48 -16.94
N ASP A 448 36.06 32.70 -17.47
CA ASP A 448 36.08 33.01 -18.90
C ASP A 448 37.54 33.16 -19.34
N SER A 449 38.23 32.01 -19.44
CA SER A 449 39.69 31.92 -19.49
C SER A 449 40.30 32.70 -20.65
N GLY A 450 39.70 32.61 -21.83
CA GLY A 450 40.18 33.28 -23.04
C GLY A 450 40.04 34.80 -23.02
N ASN A 451 39.12 35.32 -22.21
CA ASN A 451 38.96 36.75 -21.96
C ASN A 451 39.69 37.22 -20.70
N HIS A 452 40.46 36.35 -20.03
CA HIS A 452 41.24 36.67 -18.83
C HIS A 452 40.40 37.26 -17.66
N ARG A 453 39.15 36.83 -17.52
CA ARG A 453 38.19 37.41 -16.57
C ARG A 453 37.32 36.35 -15.90
N ILE A 454 36.63 36.76 -14.84
CA ILE A 454 35.52 36.02 -14.21
C ILE A 454 34.22 36.78 -14.46
N GLN A 455 33.16 36.07 -14.84
CA GLN A 455 31.80 36.60 -14.93
C GLN A 455 30.92 35.98 -13.84
N LEU A 456 30.09 36.79 -13.18
CA LEU A 456 29.15 36.36 -12.15
C LEU A 456 27.71 36.54 -12.57
N PHE A 457 26.89 35.60 -12.15
CA PHE A 457 25.47 35.51 -12.44
C PHE A 457 24.69 35.23 -11.16
N ASP A 458 23.46 35.73 -11.07
CA ASP A 458 22.48 35.27 -10.09
C ASP A 458 21.78 34.05 -10.67
N CYS A 459 21.78 32.96 -9.90
CA CYS A 459 21.18 31.69 -10.26
C CYS A 459 19.93 31.31 -9.44
N GLN A 460 19.38 32.20 -8.61
CA GLN A 460 18.16 31.92 -7.83
C GLN A 460 16.87 32.02 -8.64
N GLY A 461 16.81 32.90 -9.64
CA GLY A 461 15.63 33.11 -10.49
C GLY A 461 15.36 32.00 -11.50
N LYS A 462 14.32 32.12 -12.34
CA LYS A 462 14.07 31.17 -13.45
C LYS A 462 15.11 31.25 -14.58
N GLN A 463 15.77 32.40 -14.74
CA GLN A 463 16.84 32.65 -15.72
C GLN A 463 18.11 33.07 -15.00
N LEU A 464 19.29 32.88 -15.62
CA LEU A 464 20.53 33.43 -15.07
C LEU A 464 20.56 34.92 -15.37
N LYS A 465 20.80 35.74 -14.35
CA LYS A 465 20.93 37.19 -14.52
C LYS A 465 22.39 37.57 -14.39
N TYR A 466 22.97 38.16 -15.43
CA TYR A 466 24.31 38.73 -15.35
C TYR A 466 24.39 39.76 -14.22
N LEU A 467 25.39 39.61 -13.34
CA LEU A 467 25.63 40.51 -12.23
C LEU A 467 26.77 41.47 -12.55
N ARG A 468 27.97 40.90 -12.75
CA ARG A 468 29.22 41.66 -12.88
C ARG A 468 30.35 40.80 -13.43
N GLN A 469 31.39 41.47 -13.91
CA GLN A 469 32.66 40.84 -14.27
C GLN A 469 33.83 41.56 -13.60
N PHE A 470 34.98 40.89 -13.54
CA PHE A 470 36.27 41.46 -13.13
C PHE A 470 37.44 40.62 -13.65
N GLY A 471 38.62 41.22 -13.63
CA GLY A 471 39.82 40.67 -14.25
C GLY A 471 40.15 41.31 -15.59
N SER A 472 41.44 41.34 -15.90
CA SER A 472 41.99 41.76 -17.19
C SER A 472 43.34 41.07 -17.38
N ALA A 473 43.75 40.88 -18.64
CA ALA A 473 45.06 40.32 -18.95
C ALA A 473 46.20 41.08 -18.25
N GLY A 474 46.97 40.40 -17.40
CA GLY A 474 48.09 41.04 -16.71
C GLY A 474 48.62 40.25 -15.51
N THR A 475 49.79 40.67 -15.02
CA THR A 475 50.47 40.12 -13.84
C THR A 475 50.24 40.98 -12.58
N HIS A 476 49.71 42.19 -12.75
CA HIS A 476 49.41 43.12 -11.66
C HIS A 476 48.33 42.56 -10.72
N LYS A 477 48.20 43.13 -9.53
CA LYS A 477 47.19 42.75 -8.53
C LYS A 477 45.79 42.97 -9.14
N GLY A 478 45.01 41.90 -9.29
CA GLY A 478 43.67 41.94 -9.92
C GLY A 478 43.66 41.63 -11.41
N GLY A 479 44.82 41.71 -12.06
CA GLY A 479 45.03 41.13 -13.38
C GLY A 479 45.10 39.61 -13.30
N MET A 480 44.65 38.93 -14.34
CA MET A 480 44.66 37.47 -14.44
C MET A 480 45.13 37.06 -15.83
N ARG A 481 45.73 35.88 -15.95
CA ARG A 481 46.08 35.25 -17.22
C ARG A 481 45.58 33.82 -17.26
N TRP A 482 44.61 33.58 -18.15
CA TRP A 482 44.03 32.28 -18.42
C TRP A 482 43.43 31.59 -17.18
N PRO A 483 42.54 32.25 -16.42
CA PRO A 483 41.99 31.66 -15.19
C PRO A 483 41.30 30.33 -15.49
N SER A 484 41.77 29.21 -14.93
CA SER A 484 41.29 27.86 -15.28
C SER A 484 40.51 27.15 -14.18
N GLY A 485 40.41 27.75 -12.99
CA GLY A 485 39.66 27.25 -11.85
C GLY A 485 38.99 28.39 -11.10
N VAL A 486 37.76 28.16 -10.63
CA VAL A 486 37.02 29.09 -9.78
C VAL A 486 36.23 28.30 -8.74
N THR A 487 36.18 28.80 -7.50
CA THR A 487 35.35 28.23 -6.43
C THR A 487 34.98 29.32 -5.42
N PHE A 488 34.07 28.99 -4.50
CA PHE A 488 33.69 29.86 -3.40
C PHE A 488 34.11 29.22 -2.07
N ASP A 489 34.55 30.03 -1.12
CA ASP A 489 34.68 29.60 0.27
C ASP A 489 33.36 29.80 1.05
N SER A 490 33.39 29.44 2.33
CA SER A 490 32.25 29.59 3.24
C SER A 490 31.83 31.04 3.52
N GLU A 491 32.72 32.00 3.29
CA GLU A 491 32.44 33.44 3.44
C GLU A 491 31.96 34.08 2.13
N ASN A 492 31.80 33.27 1.07
CA ASN A 492 31.46 33.70 -0.28
C ASN A 492 32.55 34.58 -0.94
N ASN A 493 33.81 34.41 -0.55
CA ASN A 493 34.94 34.91 -1.34
C ASN A 493 35.16 34.01 -2.56
N ILE A 494 35.69 34.58 -3.63
CA ILE A 494 35.89 33.93 -4.92
C ILE A 494 37.37 33.58 -5.05
N LEU A 495 37.68 32.30 -5.08
CA LEU A 495 39.04 31.78 -5.21
C LEU A 495 39.28 31.37 -6.66
N ILE A 496 40.37 31.85 -7.24
CA ILE A 496 40.64 31.71 -8.68
C ILE A 496 42.06 31.18 -8.89
N SER A 497 42.17 30.17 -9.74
CA SER A 497 43.45 29.69 -10.26
C SER A 497 43.89 30.56 -11.44
N ASP A 498 44.83 31.47 -11.17
CA ASP A 498 45.43 32.37 -12.16
C ASP A 498 46.59 31.66 -12.87
N THR A 499 46.21 30.77 -13.79
CA THR A 499 47.01 29.68 -14.36
C THR A 499 48.37 30.10 -14.91
N GLU A 500 48.43 31.07 -15.81
CA GLU A 500 49.72 31.45 -16.44
C GLU A 500 50.58 32.34 -15.52
N ASN A 501 49.98 32.92 -14.49
CA ASN A 501 50.70 33.66 -13.47
C ASN A 501 51.11 32.76 -12.28
N ASN A 502 50.86 31.45 -12.35
CA ASN A 502 51.24 30.46 -11.35
C ASN A 502 50.80 30.82 -9.91
N ARG A 503 49.61 31.42 -9.75
CA ARG A 503 49.13 31.87 -8.44
C ARG A 503 47.65 31.57 -8.23
N ILE A 504 47.24 31.56 -6.97
CA ILE A 504 45.83 31.67 -6.57
C ILE A 504 45.56 33.12 -6.18
N GLN A 505 44.41 33.65 -6.58
CA GLN A 505 43.90 34.94 -6.11
C GLN A 505 42.56 34.76 -5.43
N ILE A 506 42.39 35.38 -4.26
CA ILE A 506 41.14 35.40 -3.48
C ILE A 506 40.54 36.80 -3.55
N PHE A 507 39.32 36.89 -4.04
CA PHE A 507 38.55 38.13 -4.13
C PHE A 507 37.40 38.10 -3.14
N SER A 508 37.23 39.19 -2.40
CA SER A 508 36.03 39.45 -1.61
C SER A 508 34.80 39.53 -2.51
N LYS A 509 33.61 39.34 -1.92
CA LYS A 509 32.32 39.64 -2.59
C LYS A 509 32.30 41.04 -3.25
N HIS A 510 33.03 42.00 -2.69
CA HIS A 510 33.16 43.38 -3.19
C HIS A 510 34.24 43.59 -4.27
N LYS A 511 34.90 42.51 -4.73
CA LYS A 511 36.00 42.49 -5.71
C LYS A 511 37.34 43.02 -5.22
N ASP A 512 37.46 43.29 -3.93
CA ASP A 512 38.75 43.59 -3.32
C ASP A 512 39.59 42.32 -3.21
N ILE A 513 40.88 42.42 -3.53
CA ILE A 513 41.78 41.27 -3.44
C ILE A 513 42.21 41.12 -2.00
N VAL A 514 41.79 40.00 -1.42
CA VAL A 514 42.07 39.60 -0.05
C VAL A 514 43.49 39.04 0.03
N LEU A 515 43.80 38.07 -0.85
CA LEU A 515 45.06 37.33 -0.80
C LEU A 515 45.50 36.88 -2.20
N ALA A 516 46.81 36.81 -2.42
CA ALA A 516 47.40 36.14 -3.57
C ALA A 516 48.64 35.35 -3.15
N PHE A 517 48.75 34.08 -3.54
CA PHE A 517 49.82 33.18 -3.10
C PHE A 517 50.13 32.09 -4.14
N GLY A 518 51.19 31.32 -3.89
CA GLY A 518 51.53 30.12 -4.66
C GLY A 518 52.55 30.31 -5.77
N GLN A 519 53.08 31.51 -6.02
CA GLN A 519 54.02 31.79 -7.12
C GLN A 519 55.29 30.91 -7.14
N THR A 520 55.72 30.41 -5.98
CA THR A 520 56.89 29.55 -5.83
C THR A 520 56.56 28.06 -5.85
N GLU A 521 55.33 27.70 -5.49
CA GLU A 521 54.92 26.31 -5.26
C GLU A 521 53.97 25.80 -6.34
N LEU A 522 53.20 26.65 -7.01
CA LEU A 522 52.27 26.25 -8.06
C LEU A 522 52.91 26.42 -9.42
N GLU A 523 52.68 25.45 -10.28
CA GLU A 523 52.97 25.53 -11.70
C GLU A 523 51.67 25.19 -12.44
N ASN A 524 51.19 26.08 -13.32
CA ASN A 524 49.99 25.87 -14.12
C ASN A 524 48.77 25.38 -13.28
N PRO A 525 48.32 26.14 -12.26
CA PRO A 525 47.21 25.74 -11.41
C PRO A 525 45.90 25.67 -12.21
N GLN A 526 45.15 24.58 -12.09
CA GLN A 526 43.89 24.34 -12.80
C GLN A 526 42.69 24.29 -11.84
N GLY A 527 42.04 23.13 -11.68
CA GLY A 527 40.91 23.01 -10.75
C GLY A 527 41.27 23.40 -9.33
N ILE A 528 40.30 23.98 -8.64
CA ILE A 528 40.40 24.43 -7.26
C ILE A 528 39.11 24.09 -6.53
N CYS A 529 39.21 23.65 -5.28
CA CYS A 529 38.06 23.51 -4.38
C CYS A 529 38.46 23.84 -2.94
N VAL A 530 37.46 24.09 -2.10
CA VAL A 530 37.63 24.32 -0.67
C VAL A 530 36.93 23.20 0.09
N ASN A 531 37.57 22.66 1.12
CA ASN A 531 36.96 21.64 1.97
C ASN A 531 36.20 22.25 3.16
N ASP A 532 35.54 21.40 3.93
CA ASP A 532 34.78 21.75 5.15
C ASP A 532 35.60 22.41 6.27
N LYS A 533 36.95 22.34 6.21
CA LYS A 533 37.88 22.97 7.15
C LYS A 533 38.47 24.28 6.60
N GLY A 534 38.02 24.76 5.44
CA GLY A 534 38.58 25.94 4.78
C GLY A 534 39.93 25.72 4.09
N HIS A 535 40.41 24.46 3.98
CA HIS A 535 41.63 24.19 3.22
C HIS A 535 41.37 24.25 1.72
N ILE A 536 42.30 24.88 1.01
CA ILE A 536 42.22 25.14 -0.42
C ILE A 536 43.02 24.05 -1.14
N ALA A 537 42.35 23.19 -1.90
CA ALA A 537 42.98 22.17 -2.71
C ALA A 537 43.06 22.62 -4.17
N VAL A 538 44.25 22.55 -4.76
CA VAL A 538 44.54 23.06 -6.10
C VAL A 538 45.24 21.98 -6.92
N CYS A 539 44.75 21.71 -8.13
CA CYS A 539 45.48 20.92 -9.12
C CYS A 539 46.64 21.73 -9.67
N SER A 540 47.88 21.32 -9.40
CA SER A 540 49.08 21.91 -9.99
C SER A 540 49.58 21.03 -11.14
N GLY A 541 49.83 21.64 -12.30
CA GLY A 541 50.66 21.07 -13.35
C GLY A 541 52.15 21.25 -13.04
N GLY A 542 53.02 20.91 -14.01
CA GLY A 542 54.45 21.24 -13.95
C GLY A 542 55.39 20.07 -13.62
N GLN A 543 56.58 20.39 -13.10
CA GLN A 543 57.64 19.43 -12.76
C GLN A 543 57.27 18.54 -11.57
N ASN A 544 56.45 19.04 -10.65
CA ASN A 544 55.89 18.28 -9.53
C ASN A 544 54.35 18.30 -9.56
N PRO A 545 53.73 17.54 -10.49
CA PRO A 545 52.28 17.55 -10.66
C PRO A 545 51.58 16.93 -9.46
N GLY A 546 50.36 17.37 -9.17
CA GLY A 546 49.55 16.80 -8.10
C GLY A 546 48.57 17.80 -7.52
N VAL A 547 47.82 17.35 -6.52
CA VAL A 547 46.94 18.21 -5.73
C VAL A 547 47.75 18.79 -4.58
N LYS A 548 47.86 20.12 -4.55
CA LYS A 548 48.49 20.88 -3.47
C LYS A 548 47.41 21.47 -2.58
N ILE A 549 47.53 21.24 -1.27
CA ILE A 549 46.60 21.73 -0.26
C ILE A 549 47.26 22.86 0.51
N TYR A 550 46.52 23.97 0.62
CA TYR A 550 46.89 25.16 1.37
C TYR A 550 45.88 25.40 2.50
N SER A 551 46.32 26.09 3.55
CA SER A 551 45.41 26.69 4.54
C SER A 551 44.71 27.91 3.96
N GLU A 552 43.70 28.40 4.67
CA GLU A 552 42.91 29.59 4.30
C GLU A 552 43.78 30.87 4.17
N ASP A 553 44.87 30.97 4.94
CA ASP A 553 45.86 32.04 4.84
C ASP A 553 46.92 31.82 3.74
N GLY A 554 46.77 30.80 2.89
CA GLY A 554 47.62 30.55 1.74
C GLY A 554 48.96 29.87 2.04
N LYS A 555 49.15 29.31 3.25
CA LYS A 555 50.35 28.52 3.57
C LYS A 555 50.21 27.10 3.01
N PHE A 556 51.28 26.59 2.41
CA PHE A 556 51.32 25.23 1.91
C PHE A 556 51.26 24.23 3.07
N LEU A 557 50.35 23.26 2.99
CA LEU A 557 50.17 22.22 4.01
C LEU A 557 50.71 20.88 3.54
N LYS A 558 50.27 20.42 2.36
CA LYS A 558 50.64 19.10 1.84
C LYS A 558 50.40 18.98 0.35
N HIS A 559 50.98 17.93 -0.22
CA HIS A 559 50.82 17.54 -1.62
C HIS A 559 50.56 16.04 -1.70
N PHE A 560 49.68 15.65 -2.61
CA PHE A 560 49.49 14.26 -2.98
C PHE A 560 49.30 14.15 -4.49
N ASN A 561 49.72 13.02 -5.05
CA ASN A 561 49.46 12.69 -6.43
C ASN A 561 49.37 11.17 -6.55
N ASN A 562 48.57 10.69 -7.50
CA ASN A 562 48.51 9.27 -7.87
C ASN A 562 48.48 9.15 -9.40
N PRO A 563 49.59 9.52 -10.08
CA PRO A 563 49.66 9.49 -11.52
C PRO A 563 49.86 8.06 -11.99
N GLU A 564 48.98 7.57 -12.87
CA GLU A 564 49.31 6.50 -13.80
C GLU A 564 49.72 7.17 -15.12
N ASN A 565 50.86 6.76 -15.70
CA ASN A 565 51.36 7.24 -16.99
C ASN A 565 51.72 8.73 -17.08
N GLY A 566 52.26 9.33 -16.00
CA GLY A 566 52.78 10.72 -16.03
C GLY A 566 51.72 11.80 -16.25
N ARG A 567 50.45 11.49 -16.00
CA ARG A 567 49.32 12.42 -16.17
C ARG A 567 49.20 13.37 -14.98
N PHE A 568 48.82 14.62 -15.24
CA PHE A 568 48.59 15.62 -14.21
C PHE A 568 47.09 15.80 -13.90
N PRO A 569 46.74 16.14 -12.65
CA PRO A 569 45.36 16.38 -12.28
C PRO A 569 44.82 17.63 -12.98
N ALA A 570 43.61 17.55 -13.49
CA ALA A 570 42.98 18.59 -14.30
C ALA A 570 41.94 19.38 -13.50
N TYR A 571 41.06 18.68 -12.78
CA TYR A 571 40.02 19.29 -11.98
C TYR A 571 39.80 18.49 -10.69
N LEU A 572 39.24 19.13 -9.67
CA LEU A 572 38.88 18.46 -8.44
C LEU A 572 37.65 19.08 -7.78
N THR A 573 36.93 18.28 -7.01
CA THR A 573 35.87 18.72 -6.10
C THR A 573 35.97 17.98 -4.77
N TYR A 574 35.33 18.49 -3.73
CA TYR A 574 35.33 17.91 -2.39
C TYR A 574 33.91 17.67 -1.92
N ASN A 575 33.66 16.50 -1.34
CA ASN A 575 32.43 16.24 -0.59
C ASN A 575 32.66 15.14 0.44
N SER A 576 32.04 15.26 1.62
CA SER A 576 31.93 14.19 2.62
C SER A 576 33.28 13.55 2.99
N GLY A 577 34.32 14.36 3.20
CA GLY A 577 35.64 13.85 3.59
C GLY A 577 36.47 13.27 2.45
N ARG A 578 36.05 13.45 1.19
CA ARG A 578 36.72 12.88 0.01
C ARG A 578 37.01 13.93 -1.05
N TYR A 579 38.18 13.83 -1.68
CA TYR A 579 38.53 14.57 -2.89
C TYR A 579 38.27 13.71 -4.11
N PHE A 580 37.54 14.24 -5.08
CA PHE A 580 37.29 13.63 -6.38
C PHE A 580 38.13 14.38 -7.41
N VAL A 581 39.02 13.66 -8.11
CA VAL A 581 40.03 14.27 -8.96
C VAL A 581 39.97 13.67 -10.36
N SER A 582 39.86 14.52 -11.37
CA SER A 582 39.98 14.15 -12.77
C SER A 582 41.40 14.42 -13.27
N TYR A 583 41.85 13.66 -14.27
CA TYR A 583 43.19 13.77 -14.86
C TYR A 583 43.06 14.08 -16.35
N SER A 584 44.02 14.83 -16.91
CA SER A 584 43.91 15.45 -18.24
C SER A 584 43.59 14.50 -19.40
N ASP A 585 43.97 13.23 -19.27
CA ASP A 585 43.70 12.12 -20.18
C ASP A 585 43.32 10.83 -19.43
N GLY A 586 42.83 10.99 -18.19
CA GLY A 586 42.30 9.87 -17.41
C GLY A 586 40.98 9.38 -17.99
N SER A 587 40.72 8.07 -17.89
CA SER A 587 39.43 7.46 -18.22
C SER A 587 38.52 7.33 -17.00
N VAL A 588 38.95 7.85 -15.84
CA VAL A 588 38.28 7.69 -14.55
C VAL A 588 38.46 8.93 -13.69
N VAL A 589 37.52 9.12 -12.76
CA VAL A 589 37.68 10.03 -11.63
C VAL A 589 38.30 9.24 -10.48
N LYS A 590 39.43 9.70 -9.94
CA LYS A 590 40.08 9.08 -8.78
C LYS A 590 39.58 9.73 -7.49
N VAL A 591 39.28 8.92 -6.49
CA VAL A 591 38.78 9.37 -5.19
C VAL A 591 39.87 9.20 -4.14
N PHE A 592 40.07 10.22 -3.32
CA PHE A 592 41.05 10.26 -2.24
C PHE A 592 40.39 10.66 -0.93
N ASP A 593 40.95 10.23 0.18
CA ASP A 593 40.56 10.75 1.50
C ASP A 593 41.16 12.16 1.74
N THR A 594 40.80 12.76 2.87
CA THR A 594 41.35 14.06 3.29
C THR A 594 42.87 14.06 3.50
N ASN A 595 43.50 12.89 3.67
CA ASN A 595 44.95 12.76 3.82
C ASN A 595 45.69 12.72 2.48
N GLY A 596 44.98 12.49 1.37
CA GLY A 596 45.56 12.31 0.05
C GLY A 596 45.83 10.84 -0.30
N SER A 597 45.33 9.90 0.52
CA SER A 597 45.39 8.46 0.24
C SER A 597 44.32 8.07 -0.77
N PHE A 598 44.70 7.30 -1.77
CA PHE A 598 43.78 6.81 -2.80
C PHE A 598 42.78 5.81 -2.23
N LEU A 599 41.51 5.92 -2.63
CA LEU A 599 40.41 5.06 -2.19
C LEU A 599 39.91 4.15 -3.31
N TYR A 600 39.36 4.72 -4.39
CA TYR A 600 38.78 3.98 -5.52
C TYR A 600 38.64 4.87 -6.77
N CYS A 601 38.25 4.27 -7.89
CA CYS A 601 37.97 4.96 -9.15
C CYS A 601 36.47 4.95 -9.47
N ILE A 602 35.97 6.00 -10.12
CA ILE A 602 34.61 6.11 -10.65
C ILE A 602 34.70 6.21 -12.18
N GLY A 603 33.86 5.44 -12.89
CA GLY A 603 33.77 5.44 -14.35
C GLY A 603 34.33 4.21 -15.07
N MET A 604 34.87 3.20 -14.36
CA MET A 604 35.16 1.90 -14.97
C MET A 604 33.89 1.07 -15.07
N ARG A 605 33.46 0.73 -16.30
CA ARG A 605 32.42 -0.27 -16.53
C ARG A 605 33.08 -1.64 -16.61
N ASP A 606 32.46 -2.67 -16.03
CA ASP A 606 32.88 -4.06 -16.20
C ASP A 606 32.95 -4.41 -17.70
N GLY A 607 34.16 -4.49 -18.25
CA GLY A 607 34.42 -5.21 -19.51
C GLY A 607 34.29 -4.45 -20.84
N ASP A 608 34.25 -3.11 -20.90
CA ASP A 608 34.28 -2.40 -22.19
C ASP A 608 35.59 -1.60 -22.40
N PRO A 609 36.52 -2.05 -23.27
CA PRO A 609 37.71 -1.29 -23.64
C PRO A 609 37.44 -0.16 -24.66
N HIS A 610 36.18 0.08 -25.07
CA HIS A 610 35.84 1.04 -26.12
C HIS A 610 34.73 2.02 -25.73
N GLY A 611 35.12 3.04 -24.96
CA GLY A 611 34.41 4.32 -24.91
C GLY A 611 35.42 5.42 -24.61
N ASP A 612 35.46 6.47 -25.44
CA ASP A 612 36.43 7.58 -25.37
C ASP A 612 36.18 8.49 -24.13
N TYR A 613 35.65 7.96 -23.02
CA TYR A 613 35.26 8.72 -21.83
C TYR A 613 36.48 9.45 -21.22
N ARG A 614 36.41 10.78 -21.20
CA ARG A 614 37.48 11.66 -20.68
C ARG A 614 36.89 12.65 -19.68
N PRO A 615 36.74 12.26 -18.41
CA PRO A 615 36.26 13.14 -17.36
C PRO A 615 37.16 14.38 -17.21
N ARG A 616 36.54 15.57 -17.21
CA ARG A 616 37.26 16.85 -17.01
C ARG A 616 36.70 17.63 -15.83
N GLY A 617 35.60 18.37 -16.03
CA GLY A 617 34.94 19.13 -14.98
C GLY A 617 34.17 18.21 -14.02
N LEU A 618 34.21 18.57 -12.74
CA LEU A 618 33.55 17.84 -11.66
C LEU A 618 32.72 18.82 -10.83
N ALA A 619 31.50 18.43 -10.48
CA ALA A 619 30.64 19.16 -9.55
C ALA A 619 29.85 18.17 -8.69
N ILE A 620 29.34 18.66 -7.56
CA ILE A 620 28.50 17.89 -6.64
C ILE A 620 27.14 18.58 -6.58
N ASP A 621 26.06 17.82 -6.80
CA ASP A 621 24.69 18.33 -6.66
C ASP A 621 24.21 18.31 -5.19
N MET A 622 23.00 18.83 -4.95
CA MET A 622 22.40 18.88 -3.62
C MET A 622 22.04 17.50 -3.04
N ASP A 623 21.92 16.47 -3.88
CA ASP A 623 21.61 15.11 -3.49
C ASP A 623 22.87 14.25 -3.25
N ASN A 624 24.06 14.85 -3.30
CA ASN A 624 25.35 14.17 -3.23
C ASN A 624 25.65 13.25 -4.43
N HIS A 625 25.28 13.65 -5.64
CA HIS A 625 25.76 13.03 -6.87
C HIS A 625 26.96 13.78 -7.44
N LEU A 626 27.87 13.01 -8.01
CA LEU A 626 29.00 13.49 -8.77
C LEU A 626 28.59 13.71 -10.23
N LEU A 627 28.56 14.97 -10.64
CA LEU A 627 28.39 15.42 -12.02
C LEU A 627 29.77 15.47 -12.69
N VAL A 628 29.92 14.78 -13.82
CA VAL A 628 31.18 14.66 -14.53
C VAL A 628 31.00 15.06 -15.99
N SER A 629 31.67 16.11 -16.44
CA SER A 629 31.65 16.49 -17.85
C SER A 629 32.59 15.59 -18.65
N ASP A 630 32.11 15.04 -19.76
CA ASP A 630 32.93 14.27 -20.70
C ASP A 630 33.50 15.18 -21.81
N ARG A 631 34.77 14.98 -22.18
CA ARG A 631 35.45 15.79 -23.21
C ARG A 631 35.23 15.27 -24.63
N THR A 632 34.77 14.03 -24.78
CA THR A 632 34.59 13.37 -26.09
C THR A 632 33.11 13.15 -26.44
N GLY A 633 32.25 13.04 -25.43
CA GLY A 633 30.79 13.07 -25.55
C GLY A 633 30.19 14.46 -25.27
N LEU A 634 29.07 14.78 -25.90
CA LEU A 634 28.31 16.03 -25.67
C LEU A 634 27.44 15.95 -24.40
N GLY A 635 27.96 15.48 -23.25
CA GLY A 635 27.12 15.23 -22.07
C GLY A 635 27.80 15.32 -20.70
N ILE A 636 26.96 15.48 -19.67
CA ILE A 636 27.32 15.34 -18.25
C ILE A 636 26.86 13.95 -17.80
N GLN A 637 27.77 13.16 -17.25
CA GLN A 637 27.48 11.88 -16.62
C GLN A 637 27.29 12.06 -15.11
N ILE A 638 26.44 11.25 -14.50
CA ILE A 638 26.03 11.41 -13.11
C ILE A 638 26.28 10.11 -12.37
N PHE A 639 26.98 10.20 -11.26
CA PHE A 639 27.33 9.05 -10.44
C PHE A 639 26.94 9.28 -8.99
N THR A 640 26.61 8.22 -8.26
CA THR A 640 26.69 8.27 -6.80
C THR A 640 28.15 8.49 -6.37
N LEU A 641 28.38 9.03 -5.15
CA LEU A 641 29.76 9.21 -4.65
C LEU A 641 30.56 7.91 -4.58
N ASP A 642 29.90 6.77 -4.45
CA ASP A 642 30.52 5.44 -4.42
C ASP A 642 30.71 4.83 -5.83
N GLY A 643 30.34 5.56 -6.88
CA GLY A 643 30.68 5.23 -8.27
C GLY A 643 29.62 4.49 -9.10
N ARG A 644 28.37 4.40 -8.63
CA ARG A 644 27.28 3.84 -9.44
C ARG A 644 26.76 4.88 -10.42
N PHE A 645 26.64 4.51 -11.69
CA PHE A 645 26.02 5.36 -12.71
C PHE A 645 24.53 5.54 -12.44
N ILE A 646 24.01 6.76 -12.63
CA ILE A 646 22.61 7.15 -12.39
C ILE A 646 21.89 7.35 -13.72
#